data_AF-A0A532F025-F1
#
_entry.id   AF-A0A532F025-F1
#
_cell.length_a   1.000
_cell.length_b   1.000
_cell.length_c   1.000
_cell.angle_alpha   90.00
_cell.angle_beta   90.00
_cell.angle_gamma   90.00
#
_symmetry.space_group_name_H-M   'P 1'
#
loop_
_entity.id
_entity.type
_entity.pdbx_description
1 polymer ?
#
loop_
_entity_poly.entity_id
_entity_poly.type
_entity_poly.pdbx_seq_one_letter_code
_entity_poly.pdbx_strand_id
1 'polypeptide(L)'
;MKQVTSTLLHRIDSLLGQIVQGYRSVLVLGIELVLIVAANLSAFALRFDANIPVSYDRIMWRYLPGIVLVFGSSLWVFGIQRGLWRYVGLHDLGRIFLAALVGAAAFYGLCHMALRWAEYPRSIIILTGLLTGLYLAGIRVMVRWFREWIRIIEPTARRALIVGAGHAGELLVRDMLSDGGYNCRPVGFVDDDPIKRRMKIHGISVVGTIDDIKKVAEALEVHEIIVAIPSASTMVKQKILAASAGCTAPIKTLPDVKQLLHDPVSLQQVRPMSLDDLLQREPIQTDRQELYPLISGKTLLVTGAGGSIGSELCRQIARYNPQSLVLFERYENALHSLMLELKGAFPAVTIFPVIGDVTVPDRVSEVFQRARPDIVFHAAALRRHQPAIATAMDRIRELKVTGASTQVIDDIYRAIKPVSIDNGVMEQSSKAAVVPVMFKWSDVGSWGSLDEVAEKNKAGNVVIGRVVDLESTRSIVYADRRVVATIGLQDMVVVDTPDATLVCPKARAQDVKKIVDILKQQQAPEHLEHLTVQRPWGSYTVLEEGPGFKVKRVTVNPGGRLSLQLHRQRSEHWVVIAGTARVTRGVEIFDLQVGQSTAIPMKTQHRLENPGKEIVHIIEVQNGPYLGEDDIVRFKDDYGRAKN
;
A
#
# COMPACT_ATOMS: atom_id res chain seq x y z
N MET A 1 -7.22 28.82 -32.57
CA MET A 1 -7.23 29.93 -31.60
C MET A 1 -6.96 29.50 -30.15
N LYS A 2 -7.64 28.48 -29.59
CA LYS A 2 -7.46 28.05 -28.18
C LYS A 2 -6.07 27.49 -27.82
N GLN A 3 -5.39 26.80 -28.74
CA GLN A 3 -4.01 26.30 -28.53
C GLN A 3 -2.96 27.41 -28.54
N VAL A 4 -3.13 28.47 -29.32
CA VAL A 4 -2.15 29.57 -29.38
C VAL A 4 -2.21 30.40 -28.10
N THR A 5 -3.41 30.62 -27.56
CA THR A 5 -3.60 31.31 -26.27
C THR A 5 -3.03 30.52 -25.09
N SER A 6 -3.14 29.18 -25.07
CA SER A 6 -2.57 28.37 -23.99
C SER A 6 -1.04 28.36 -24.02
N THR A 7 -0.43 28.29 -25.21
CA THR A 7 1.03 28.30 -25.33
C THR A 7 1.63 29.67 -25.02
N LEU A 8 0.91 30.76 -25.32
CA LEU A 8 1.31 32.11 -24.93
C LEU A 8 1.24 32.29 -23.40
N LEU A 9 0.14 31.85 -22.78
CA LEU A 9 -0.04 31.90 -21.32
C LEU A 9 1.02 31.06 -20.59
N HIS A 10 1.35 29.87 -21.10
CA HIS A 10 2.35 28.99 -20.48
C HIS A 10 3.77 29.54 -20.60
N ARG A 11 4.11 30.19 -21.73
CA ARG A 11 5.40 30.89 -21.90
C ARG A 11 5.50 32.13 -21.02
N ILE A 12 4.41 32.88 -20.88
CA ILE A 12 4.32 34.02 -19.98
C ILE A 12 4.49 33.57 -18.53
N ASP A 13 3.88 32.45 -18.12
CA ASP A 13 3.99 31.91 -16.76
C ASP A 13 5.38 31.34 -16.47
N SER A 14 6.06 30.74 -17.45
CA SER A 14 7.45 30.28 -17.30
C SER A 14 8.47 31.42 -17.25
N LEU A 15 8.28 32.48 -18.07
CA LEU A 15 9.17 33.65 -18.10
C LEU A 15 8.96 34.55 -16.87
N LEU A 16 7.70 34.83 -16.51
CA LEU A 16 7.36 35.53 -15.27
C LEU A 16 7.78 34.70 -14.06
N GLY A 17 7.57 33.38 -14.06
CA GLY A 17 7.96 32.49 -12.96
C GLY A 17 9.46 32.50 -12.66
N GLN A 18 10.31 32.50 -13.69
CA GLN A 18 11.77 32.56 -13.53
C GLN A 18 12.27 33.95 -13.10
N ILE A 19 11.70 35.04 -13.63
CA ILE A 19 12.03 36.42 -13.21
C ILE A 19 11.53 36.69 -11.78
N VAL A 20 10.32 36.25 -11.44
CA VAL A 20 9.70 36.40 -10.12
C VAL A 20 10.44 35.59 -9.05
N GLN A 21 11.06 34.45 -9.38
CA GLN A 21 11.87 33.71 -8.41
C GLN A 21 13.19 34.41 -8.05
N GLY A 22 13.84 35.09 -9.00
CA GLY A 22 15.08 35.84 -8.76
C GLY A 22 14.89 37.17 -8.02
N TYR A 23 13.78 37.87 -8.27
CA TYR A 23 13.47 39.18 -7.65
C TYR A 23 12.38 39.11 -6.56
N ARG A 24 11.98 37.90 -6.14
CA ARG A 24 10.85 37.65 -5.24
C ARG A 24 10.89 38.49 -3.97
N SER A 25 12.04 38.53 -3.33
CA SER A 25 12.23 39.21 -2.04
C SER A 25 12.10 40.73 -2.18
N VAL A 26 12.54 41.29 -3.31
CA VAL A 26 12.45 42.72 -3.60
C VAL A 26 11.01 43.12 -3.92
N LEU A 27 10.31 42.30 -4.69
CA LEU A 27 8.91 42.54 -5.06
C LEU A 27 7.98 42.39 -3.84
N VAL A 28 8.22 41.39 -2.99
CA VAL A 28 7.48 41.23 -1.72
C VAL A 28 7.72 42.42 -0.80
N LEU A 29 8.97 42.85 -0.63
CA LEU A 29 9.28 44.04 0.17
C LEU A 29 8.58 45.28 -0.40
N GLY A 30 8.58 45.48 -1.72
CA GLY A 30 7.89 46.58 -2.37
C GLY A 30 6.39 46.60 -2.09
N ILE A 31 5.72 45.44 -2.20
CA ILE A 31 4.29 45.31 -1.89
C ILE A 31 4.04 45.62 -0.41
N GLU A 32 4.87 45.11 0.51
CA GLU A 32 4.72 45.36 1.94
C GLU A 32 4.83 46.85 2.28
N LEU A 33 5.79 47.57 1.70
CA LEU A 33 5.94 49.01 1.87
C LEU A 33 4.73 49.79 1.33
N VAL A 34 4.22 49.41 0.16
CA VAL A 34 3.00 50.01 -0.42
C VAL A 34 1.78 49.78 0.48
N LEU A 35 1.64 48.59 1.06
CA LEU A 35 0.54 48.27 1.98
C LEU A 35 0.65 49.04 3.30
N ILE A 36 1.86 49.30 3.81
CA ILE A 36 2.07 50.17 4.98
C ILE A 36 1.62 51.60 4.66
N VAL A 37 2.00 52.15 3.50
CA VAL A 37 1.57 53.48 3.07
C VAL A 37 0.05 53.53 2.94
N ALA A 38 -0.54 52.56 2.25
CA ALA A 38 -1.99 52.46 2.08
C ALA A 38 -2.73 52.34 3.43
N ALA A 39 -2.19 51.57 4.37
CA ALA A 39 -2.75 51.43 5.72
C ALA A 39 -2.69 52.76 6.49
N ASN A 40 -1.61 53.54 6.36
CA ASN A 40 -1.51 54.83 7.00
C ASN A 40 -2.49 55.87 6.41
N LEU A 41 -2.56 55.96 5.07
CA LEU A 41 -3.53 56.83 4.40
C LEU A 41 -4.97 56.45 4.78
N SER A 42 -5.27 55.14 4.82
CA SER A 42 -6.58 54.62 5.25
C SER A 42 -6.87 54.96 6.71
N ALA A 43 -5.86 54.97 7.59
CA ALA A 43 -6.00 55.36 8.98
C ALA A 43 -6.34 56.86 9.14
N PHE A 44 -5.73 57.74 8.34
CA PHE A 44 -6.11 59.17 8.30
C PHE A 44 -7.53 59.35 7.76
N ALA A 45 -7.87 58.68 6.66
CA ALA A 45 -9.20 58.74 6.08
C ALA A 45 -10.29 58.26 7.05
N LEU A 46 -10.08 57.13 7.73
CA LEU A 46 -11.02 56.61 8.73
C LEU A 46 -11.10 57.49 9.99
N ARG A 47 -10.01 58.16 10.38
CA ARG A 47 -10.01 59.02 11.58
C ARG A 47 -10.78 60.33 11.37
N PHE A 48 -10.80 60.84 10.15
CA PHE A 48 -11.37 62.13 9.78
C PHE A 48 -12.54 62.03 8.80
N ASP A 49 -13.16 60.86 8.68
CA ASP A 49 -14.31 60.61 7.78
C ASP A 49 -14.04 61.11 6.33
N ALA A 50 -12.85 60.79 5.82
CA ALA A 50 -12.30 61.22 4.52
C ALA A 50 -12.03 62.73 4.34
N ASN A 51 -12.34 63.57 5.33
CA ASN A 51 -12.10 65.01 5.32
C ASN A 51 -10.89 65.40 6.17
N ILE A 52 -9.68 65.12 5.67
CA ILE A 52 -8.42 65.37 6.40
C ILE A 52 -8.15 66.89 6.49
N PRO A 53 -8.04 67.49 7.69
CA PRO A 53 -7.71 68.91 7.82
C PRO A 53 -6.30 69.22 7.31
N VAL A 54 -6.09 70.41 6.74
CA VAL A 54 -4.81 70.83 6.12
C VAL A 54 -3.61 70.74 7.08
N SER A 55 -3.83 70.93 8.38
CA SER A 55 -2.80 70.76 9.42
C SER A 55 -2.32 69.31 9.52
N TYR A 56 -3.22 68.34 9.41
CA TYR A 56 -2.92 66.91 9.50
C TYR A 56 -2.38 66.33 8.19
N ASP A 57 -2.70 66.92 7.04
CA ASP A 57 -2.15 66.51 5.74
C ASP A 57 -0.62 66.71 5.68
N ARG A 58 -0.12 67.86 6.15
CA ARG A 58 1.34 68.08 6.25
C ARG A 58 2.02 67.12 7.22
N ILE A 59 1.38 66.83 8.34
CA ILE A 59 1.87 65.87 9.35
C ILE A 59 1.94 64.47 8.73
N MET A 60 0.90 64.04 8.02
CA MET A 60 0.84 62.75 7.33
C MET A 60 2.05 62.54 6.41
N TRP A 61 2.29 63.45 5.47
CA TRP A 61 3.40 63.35 4.52
C TRP A 61 4.78 63.50 5.16
N ARG A 62 4.91 64.37 6.18
CA ARG A 62 6.17 64.58 6.90
C ARG A 62 6.65 63.33 7.63
N TYR A 63 5.73 62.59 8.25
CA TYR A 63 6.06 61.43 9.10
C TYR A 63 5.95 60.08 8.38
N LEU A 64 5.37 60.05 7.17
CA LEU A 64 5.25 58.84 6.36
C LEU A 64 6.58 58.08 6.17
N PRO A 65 7.73 58.72 5.87
CA PRO A 65 8.99 58.00 5.75
C PRO A 65 9.39 57.28 7.05
N GLY A 66 9.16 57.90 8.20
CA GLY A 66 9.44 57.31 9.51
C GLY A 66 8.53 56.11 9.81
N ILE A 67 7.26 56.19 9.43
CA ILE A 67 6.29 55.09 9.55
C ILE A 67 6.74 53.90 8.70
N VAL A 68 7.04 54.15 7.43
CA VAL A 68 7.49 53.10 6.49
C VAL A 68 8.77 52.44 7.00
N LEU A 69 9.72 53.22 7.52
CA LEU A 69 10.98 52.70 8.05
C LEU A 69 10.77 51.87 9.32
N VAL A 70 9.98 52.34 10.29
CA VAL A 70 9.74 51.61 11.55
C VAL A 70 8.91 50.36 11.34
N PHE A 71 7.79 50.46 10.62
CA PHE A 71 6.94 49.29 10.34
C PHE A 71 7.65 48.30 9.40
N GLY A 72 8.33 48.79 8.37
CA GLY A 72 9.14 47.95 7.48
C GLY A 72 10.25 47.22 8.24
N SER A 73 10.93 47.88 9.18
CA SER A 73 11.95 47.25 10.02
C SER A 73 11.34 46.22 10.97
N SER A 74 10.16 46.48 11.53
CA SER A 74 9.46 45.52 12.38
C SER A 74 9.05 44.26 11.61
N LEU A 75 8.45 44.41 10.43
CA LEU A 75 8.16 43.27 9.54
C LEU A 75 9.44 42.52 9.15
N TRP A 76 10.54 43.26 8.96
CA TRP A 76 11.83 42.69 8.63
C TRP A 76 12.42 41.81 9.73
N VAL A 77 12.42 42.30 10.97
CA VAL A 77 12.88 41.56 12.17
C VAL A 77 12.04 40.30 12.39
N PHE A 78 10.73 40.37 12.19
CA PHE A 78 9.83 39.22 12.31
C PHE A 78 9.90 38.26 11.12
N GLY A 79 10.74 38.54 10.12
CA GLY A 79 11.01 37.66 8.99
C GLY A 79 9.82 37.50 8.03
N ILE A 80 8.90 38.46 8.01
CA ILE A 80 7.65 38.36 7.25
C ILE A 80 7.92 38.24 5.73
N GLN A 81 8.95 38.93 5.22
CA GLN A 81 9.40 38.81 3.82
C GLN A 81 9.98 37.45 3.43
N ARG A 82 10.36 36.60 4.40
CA ARG A 82 10.98 35.27 4.14
C ARG A 82 9.96 34.13 4.12
N GLY A 83 8.71 34.40 4.50
CA GLY A 83 7.66 33.39 4.56
C GLY A 83 7.33 32.83 3.17
N LEU A 84 7.41 31.50 3.00
CA LEU A 84 6.89 30.85 1.80
C LEU A 84 5.37 31.01 1.79
N TRP A 85 4.85 31.85 0.89
CA TRP A 85 3.41 32.07 0.65
C TRP A 85 2.61 30.78 0.38
N ARG A 86 3.30 29.64 0.18
CA ARG A 86 2.75 28.29 0.01
C ARG A 86 2.18 27.69 1.31
N TYR A 87 2.53 28.22 2.50
CA TYR A 87 2.17 27.63 3.79
C TYR A 87 1.61 28.64 4.81
N VAL A 88 0.84 29.64 4.35
CA VAL A 88 0.23 30.63 5.26
C VAL A 88 -0.80 29.93 6.16
N GLY A 89 -0.37 29.61 7.38
CA GLY A 89 -1.21 29.05 8.44
C GLY A 89 -1.68 30.11 9.44
N LEU A 90 -2.52 29.70 10.40
CA LEU A 90 -2.98 30.58 11.50
C LEU A 90 -1.82 31.18 12.30
N HIS A 91 -0.71 30.44 12.40
CA HIS A 91 0.49 30.89 13.09
C HIS A 91 1.20 32.07 12.38
N ASP A 92 1.19 32.09 11.04
CA ASP A 92 1.75 33.21 10.27
C ASP A 92 0.89 34.46 10.39
N LEU A 93 -0.43 34.28 10.48
CA LEU A 93 -1.36 35.38 10.73
C LEU A 93 -1.05 36.05 12.08
N GLY A 94 -0.86 35.26 13.13
CA GLY A 94 -0.47 35.75 14.46
C GLY A 94 0.86 36.52 14.44
N ARG A 95 1.87 36.05 13.70
CA ARG A 95 3.15 36.75 13.54
C ARG A 95 3.02 38.09 12.83
N ILE A 96 2.18 38.18 11.79
CA ILE A 96 1.92 39.42 11.06
C ILE A 96 1.29 40.47 11.99
N PHE A 97 0.26 40.07 12.74
CA PHE A 97 -0.40 40.97 13.68
C PHE A 97 0.54 41.39 14.81
N LEU A 98 1.36 40.47 15.34
CA LEU A 98 2.34 40.79 16.37
C LEU A 98 3.42 41.75 15.85
N ALA A 99 3.93 41.55 14.63
CA ALA A 99 4.88 42.45 14.01
C ALA A 99 4.28 43.86 13.79
N ALA A 100 3.04 43.94 13.31
CA ALA A 100 2.36 45.23 13.15
C ALA A 100 2.13 45.94 14.49
N LEU A 101 1.82 45.21 15.57
CA LEU A 101 1.65 45.76 16.91
C LEU A 101 2.97 46.25 17.51
N VAL A 102 4.06 45.49 17.32
CA VAL A 102 5.41 45.92 17.72
C VAL A 102 5.85 47.14 16.93
N GLY A 103 5.57 47.20 15.62
CA GLY A 103 5.81 48.38 14.79
C GLY A 103 5.05 49.61 15.28
N ALA A 104 3.78 49.44 15.67
CA ALA A 104 2.97 50.52 16.24
C ALA A 104 3.52 51.00 17.59
N ALA A 105 3.92 50.08 18.48
CA ALA A 105 4.52 50.40 19.77
C ALA A 105 5.88 51.10 19.62
N ALA A 106 6.73 50.63 18.70
CA ALA A 106 8.01 51.24 18.39
C ALA A 106 7.84 52.65 17.81
N PHE A 107 6.90 52.84 16.89
CA PHE A 107 6.61 54.15 16.31
C PHE A 107 6.00 55.11 17.35
N TYR A 108 5.13 54.61 18.23
CA TYR A 108 4.61 55.36 19.36
C TYR A 108 5.72 55.85 20.29
N GLY A 109 6.63 54.96 20.70
CA GLY A 109 7.80 55.30 21.51
C GLY A 109 8.73 56.30 20.82
N LEU A 110 8.98 56.12 19.52
CA LEU A 110 9.80 57.04 18.73
C LEU A 110 9.19 58.46 18.70
N CYS A 111 7.89 58.56 18.44
CA CYS A 111 7.20 59.86 18.36
C CYS A 111 7.06 60.52 19.74
N HIS A 112 6.63 59.79 20.77
CA HIS A 112 6.22 60.38 22.04
C HIS A 112 7.34 60.42 23.09
N MET A 113 8.32 59.52 23.03
CA MET A 113 9.41 59.45 24.01
C MET A 113 10.72 60.00 23.46
N ALA A 114 11.10 59.64 22.23
CA ALA A 114 12.39 60.04 21.67
C ALA A 114 12.37 61.43 21.01
N LEU A 115 11.36 61.71 20.18
CA LEU A 115 11.32 62.91 19.34
C LEU A 115 10.34 63.99 19.84
N ARG A 116 9.57 63.71 20.90
CA ARG A 116 8.54 64.59 21.51
C ARG A 116 7.56 65.20 20.49
N TRP A 117 7.23 64.45 19.44
CA TRP A 117 6.23 64.80 18.44
C TRP A 117 4.81 64.63 19.01
N ALA A 118 4.39 65.57 19.85
CA ALA A 118 3.08 65.58 20.49
C ALA A 118 1.91 65.80 19.50
N GLU A 119 2.20 66.17 18.25
CA GLU A 119 1.19 66.52 17.25
C GLU A 119 0.65 65.30 16.48
N TYR A 120 1.31 64.14 16.52
CA TYR A 120 0.85 62.96 15.79
C TYR A 120 -0.27 62.21 16.56
N PRO A 121 -1.48 62.07 16.00
CA PRO A 121 -2.59 61.46 16.74
C PRO A 121 -2.35 59.99 17.09
N ARG A 122 -2.48 59.64 18.37
CA ARG A 122 -2.31 58.26 18.89
C ARG A 122 -3.26 57.26 18.21
N SER A 123 -4.48 57.69 17.92
CA SER A 123 -5.49 56.88 17.23
C SER A 123 -5.01 56.44 15.84
N ILE A 124 -4.24 57.27 15.13
CA ILE A 124 -3.74 56.97 13.79
C ILE A 124 -2.63 55.92 13.87
N ILE A 125 -1.78 55.93 14.90
CA ILE A 125 -0.73 54.93 15.10
C ILE A 125 -1.36 53.54 15.33
N ILE A 126 -2.36 53.47 16.22
CA ILE A 126 -3.07 52.22 16.51
C ILE A 126 -3.78 51.70 15.25
N LEU A 127 -4.48 52.59 14.56
CA LEU A 127 -5.24 52.23 13.36
C LEU A 127 -4.32 51.82 12.19
N THR A 128 -3.18 52.48 12.03
CA THR A 128 -2.14 52.09 11.05
C THR A 128 -1.61 50.69 11.34
N GLY A 129 -1.36 50.35 12.61
CA GLY A 129 -0.92 49.00 12.99
C GLY A 129 -1.97 47.94 12.70
N LEU A 130 -3.22 48.18 13.07
CA LEU A 130 -4.32 47.25 12.80
C LEU A 130 -4.54 47.03 11.30
N LEU A 131 -4.58 48.11 10.51
CA LEU A 131 -4.79 48.05 9.06
C LEU A 131 -3.60 47.43 8.33
N THR A 132 -2.36 47.67 8.78
CA THR A 132 -1.17 47.02 8.22
C THR A 132 -1.27 45.50 8.40
N GLY A 133 -1.63 45.04 9.61
CA GLY A 133 -1.85 43.63 9.88
C GLY A 133 -2.97 43.03 9.02
N LEU A 134 -4.10 43.73 8.91
CA LEU A 134 -5.25 43.30 8.11
C LEU A 134 -4.96 43.23 6.61
N TYR A 135 -4.29 44.24 6.05
CA TYR A 135 -3.97 44.28 4.62
C TYR A 135 -2.96 43.19 4.24
N LEU A 136 -1.94 42.97 5.08
CA LEU A 136 -0.94 41.90 4.88
C LEU A 136 -1.54 40.50 5.05
N ALA A 137 -2.44 40.33 6.03
CA ALA A 137 -3.24 39.12 6.17
C ALA A 137 -4.12 38.88 4.93
N GLY A 138 -4.85 39.91 4.51
CA GLY A 138 -5.80 39.87 3.39
C GLY A 138 -5.14 39.51 2.07
N ILE A 139 -4.03 40.17 1.71
CA ILE A 139 -3.32 39.89 0.46
C ILE A 139 -2.80 38.44 0.42
N ARG A 140 -2.34 37.90 1.57
CA ARG A 140 -1.84 36.52 1.66
C ARG A 140 -2.96 35.49 1.54
N VAL A 141 -4.09 35.73 2.19
CA VAL A 141 -5.29 34.89 2.05
C VAL A 141 -5.84 34.96 0.62
N MET A 142 -5.88 36.14 0.02
CA MET A 142 -6.37 36.34 -1.34
C MET A 142 -5.49 35.63 -2.38
N VAL A 143 -4.16 35.75 -2.28
CA VAL A 143 -3.23 35.04 -3.18
C VAL A 143 -3.31 33.53 -2.98
N ARG A 144 -3.50 33.05 -1.75
CA ARG A 144 -3.76 31.62 -1.47
C ARG A 144 -5.05 31.17 -2.16
N TRP A 145 -6.15 31.89 -1.94
CA TRP A 145 -7.45 31.58 -2.52
C TRP A 145 -7.41 31.60 -4.04
N PHE A 146 -6.79 32.61 -4.64
CA PHE A 146 -6.69 32.76 -6.10
C PHE A 146 -5.86 31.63 -6.73
N ARG A 147 -4.76 31.22 -6.08
CA ARG A 147 -3.95 30.09 -6.55
C ARG A 147 -4.70 28.76 -6.44
N GLU A 148 -5.38 28.54 -5.33
CA GLU A 148 -6.20 27.35 -5.10
C GLU A 148 -7.34 27.28 -6.14
N TRP A 149 -7.90 28.43 -6.51
CA TRP A 149 -8.89 28.54 -7.59
C TRP A 149 -8.31 28.31 -8.99
N ILE A 150 -7.12 28.85 -9.31
CA ILE A 150 -6.44 28.60 -10.60
C ILE A 150 -6.11 27.11 -10.76
N ARG A 151 -5.67 26.42 -9.70
CA ARG A 151 -5.43 24.97 -9.72
C ARG A 151 -6.69 24.15 -10.03
N ILE A 152 -7.87 24.65 -9.66
CA ILE A 152 -9.16 24.00 -9.96
C ILE A 152 -9.52 24.15 -11.47
N ILE A 153 -8.93 25.13 -12.17
CA ILE A 153 -9.25 25.51 -13.55
C ILE A 153 -8.25 24.96 -14.59
N GLU A 154 -7.20 24.23 -14.21
CA GLU A 154 -6.30 23.58 -15.19
C GLU A 154 -7.06 22.51 -16.03
N PRO A 155 -7.29 22.73 -17.34
CA PRO A 155 -8.14 21.85 -18.15
C PRO A 155 -7.44 20.58 -18.64
N THR A 156 -6.15 20.39 -18.32
CA THR A 156 -5.27 19.38 -18.94
C THR A 156 -4.92 18.19 -18.04
N ALA A 157 -5.38 18.16 -16.78
CA ALA A 157 -5.14 17.04 -15.89
C ALA A 157 -6.00 15.83 -16.27
N ARG A 158 -5.38 14.65 -16.45
CA ARG A 158 -6.07 13.39 -16.79
C ARG A 158 -7.06 13.03 -15.68
N ARG A 159 -8.30 12.66 -16.00
CA ARG A 159 -9.32 12.35 -14.99
C ARG A 159 -9.10 10.95 -14.42
N ALA A 160 -8.90 10.84 -13.10
CA ALA A 160 -8.66 9.57 -12.41
C ALA A 160 -9.88 9.14 -11.59
N LEU A 161 -10.33 7.90 -11.78
CA LEU A 161 -11.33 7.25 -10.91
C LEU A 161 -10.61 6.44 -9.83
N ILE A 162 -10.96 6.67 -8.57
CA ILE A 162 -10.31 5.99 -7.45
C ILE A 162 -11.21 4.86 -6.96
N VAL A 163 -10.71 3.62 -7.02
CA VAL A 163 -11.40 2.44 -6.50
C VAL A 163 -10.91 2.18 -5.08
N GLY A 164 -11.82 2.32 -4.12
CA GLY A 164 -11.55 2.29 -2.68
C GLY A 164 -11.55 3.68 -2.05
N ALA A 165 -12.62 4.01 -1.33
CA ALA A 165 -12.76 5.21 -0.51
C ALA A 165 -12.28 4.98 0.94
N GLY A 166 -11.47 3.94 1.15
CA GLY A 166 -10.76 3.69 2.39
C GLY A 166 -9.58 4.64 2.59
N HIS A 167 -8.78 4.36 3.61
CA HIS A 167 -7.67 5.26 3.97
C HIS A 167 -6.59 5.41 2.89
N ALA A 168 -6.26 4.33 2.16
CA ALA A 168 -5.28 4.42 1.09
C ALA A 168 -5.77 5.32 -0.07
N GLY A 169 -7.07 5.27 -0.40
CA GLY A 169 -7.69 6.17 -1.36
C GLY A 169 -7.76 7.61 -0.88
N GLU A 170 -8.08 7.84 0.41
CA GLU A 170 -8.07 9.17 1.01
C GLU A 170 -6.68 9.81 0.99
N LEU A 171 -5.64 9.07 1.39
CA LEU A 171 -4.25 9.55 1.35
C LEU A 171 -3.81 9.87 -0.08
N LEU A 172 -4.12 9.00 -1.04
CA LEU A 172 -3.80 9.21 -2.45
C LEU A 172 -4.45 10.48 -2.99
N VAL A 173 -5.75 10.66 -2.74
CA VAL A 173 -6.47 11.87 -3.19
C VAL A 173 -5.95 13.12 -2.50
N ARG A 174 -5.66 13.05 -1.20
CA ARG A 174 -5.03 14.16 -0.47
C ARG A 174 -3.69 14.54 -1.10
N ASP A 175 -2.86 13.57 -1.46
CA ASP A 175 -1.56 13.80 -2.09
C ASP A 175 -1.72 14.39 -3.51
N MET A 176 -2.62 13.83 -4.31
CA MET A 176 -2.98 14.35 -5.65
C MET A 176 -3.48 15.80 -5.64
N LEU A 177 -4.22 16.20 -4.60
CA LEU A 177 -4.71 17.57 -4.44
C LEU A 177 -3.63 18.52 -3.89
N SER A 178 -2.68 17.99 -3.12
CA SER A 178 -1.64 18.77 -2.45
C SER A 178 -0.44 19.05 -3.38
N ASP A 179 0.05 18.04 -4.12
CA ASP A 179 1.25 18.12 -4.94
C ASP A 179 0.97 17.88 -6.44
N GLY A 180 1.52 18.74 -7.29
CA GLY A 180 1.32 18.69 -8.76
C GLY A 180 2.16 17.62 -9.47
N GLY A 181 2.71 16.65 -8.73
CA GLY A 181 3.51 15.57 -9.30
C GLY A 181 2.66 14.53 -10.04
N TYR A 182 1.38 14.40 -9.67
CA TYR A 182 0.43 13.56 -10.38
C TYR A 182 -0.23 14.38 -11.48
N ASN A 183 0.02 14.02 -12.74
CA ASN A 183 -0.60 14.67 -13.90
C ASN A 183 -2.08 14.24 -14.09
N CYS A 184 -2.76 13.97 -12.99
CA CYS A 184 -4.13 13.45 -12.96
C CYS A 184 -4.94 14.07 -11.81
N ARG A 185 -6.25 14.23 -12.06
CA ARG A 185 -7.21 14.83 -11.15
C ARG A 185 -8.24 13.77 -10.73
N PRO A 186 -8.45 13.53 -9.43
CA PRO A 186 -9.48 12.61 -8.98
C PRO A 186 -10.87 13.18 -9.30
N VAL A 187 -11.72 12.39 -9.96
CA VAL A 187 -13.08 12.81 -10.35
C VAL A 187 -14.19 12.08 -9.60
N GLY A 188 -13.88 10.95 -8.98
CA GLY A 188 -14.85 10.19 -8.21
C GLY A 188 -14.19 9.04 -7.44
N PHE A 189 -14.89 8.59 -6.40
CA PHE A 189 -14.59 7.36 -5.69
C PHE A 189 -15.62 6.28 -6.02
N VAL A 190 -15.16 5.04 -6.02
CA VAL A 190 -16.00 3.85 -6.07
C VAL A 190 -15.68 2.98 -4.86
N ASP A 191 -16.67 2.62 -4.05
CA ASP A 191 -16.49 1.80 -2.86
C ASP A 191 -17.76 0.98 -2.60
N ASP A 192 -17.61 -0.30 -2.26
CA ASP A 192 -18.74 -1.21 -2.01
C ASP A 192 -19.42 -0.92 -0.64
N ASP A 193 -18.72 -0.25 0.28
CA ASP A 193 -19.21 0.14 1.60
C ASP A 193 -20.46 1.04 1.49
N PRO A 194 -21.63 0.59 1.99
CA PRO A 194 -22.89 1.31 1.86
C PRO A 194 -22.90 2.64 2.63
N ILE A 195 -22.11 2.78 3.70
CA ILE A 195 -22.07 3.99 4.52
C ILE A 195 -21.40 5.13 3.75
N LYS A 196 -20.37 4.80 2.96
CA LYS A 196 -19.61 5.78 2.18
C LYS A 196 -20.36 6.28 0.96
N ARG A 197 -21.45 5.62 0.56
CA ARG A 197 -22.26 6.02 -0.60
C ARG A 197 -22.81 7.43 -0.37
N ARG A 198 -22.64 8.32 -1.36
CA ARG A 198 -23.01 9.76 -1.31
C ARG A 198 -22.18 10.63 -0.35
N MET A 199 -21.15 10.10 0.29
CA MET A 199 -20.20 10.93 1.04
C MET A 199 -19.23 11.64 0.09
N LYS A 200 -18.68 12.76 0.55
CA LYS A 200 -17.58 13.46 -0.11
C LYS A 200 -16.31 13.35 0.73
N ILE A 201 -15.21 12.93 0.12
CA ILE A 201 -13.87 12.87 0.73
C ILE A 201 -13.01 13.90 0.01
N HIS A 202 -12.48 14.89 0.74
CA HIS A 202 -11.72 16.02 0.17
C HIS A 202 -12.44 16.71 -1.00
N GLY A 203 -13.77 16.79 -0.94
CA GLY A 203 -14.61 17.38 -1.99
C GLY A 203 -14.98 16.45 -3.16
N ILE A 204 -14.38 15.25 -3.25
CA ILE A 204 -14.65 14.23 -4.27
C ILE A 204 -15.73 13.26 -3.79
N SER A 205 -16.74 12.99 -4.61
CA SER A 205 -17.89 12.16 -4.22
C SER A 205 -17.65 10.67 -4.42
N VAL A 206 -18.21 9.83 -3.54
CA VAL A 206 -18.35 8.39 -3.77
C VAL A 206 -19.58 8.16 -4.65
N VAL A 207 -19.32 7.84 -5.92
CA VAL A 207 -20.30 7.89 -7.03
C VAL A 207 -20.91 6.52 -7.36
N GLY A 208 -20.37 5.42 -6.84
CA GLY A 208 -20.90 4.08 -7.09
C GLY A 208 -20.15 2.98 -6.35
N THR A 209 -20.54 1.75 -6.65
CA THR A 209 -19.92 0.50 -6.18
C THR A 209 -18.94 -0.05 -7.20
N ILE A 210 -18.13 -1.06 -6.84
CA ILE A 210 -17.15 -1.67 -7.75
C ILE A 210 -17.84 -2.15 -9.03
N ASP A 211 -19.08 -2.63 -8.94
CA ASP A 211 -19.87 -3.08 -10.10
C ASP A 211 -20.25 -1.92 -11.05
N ASP A 212 -20.25 -0.68 -10.56
CA ASP A 212 -20.57 0.53 -11.35
C ASP A 212 -19.34 1.12 -12.06
N ILE A 213 -18.14 0.55 -11.91
CA ILE A 213 -16.88 1.14 -12.42
C ILE A 213 -17.00 1.56 -13.88
N LYS A 214 -17.48 0.68 -14.76
CA LYS A 214 -17.61 0.98 -16.19
C LYS A 214 -18.54 2.15 -16.47
N LYS A 215 -19.75 2.09 -15.90
CA LYS A 215 -20.78 3.13 -16.06
C LYS A 215 -20.29 4.49 -15.57
N VAL A 216 -19.61 4.50 -14.43
CA VAL A 216 -19.02 5.71 -13.83
C VAL A 216 -17.84 6.23 -14.65
N ALA A 217 -16.99 5.34 -15.16
CA ALA A 217 -15.84 5.70 -15.98
C ALA A 217 -16.26 6.39 -17.28
N GLU A 218 -17.30 5.88 -17.94
CA GLU A 218 -17.89 6.49 -19.13
C GLU A 218 -18.57 7.83 -18.82
N ALA A 219 -19.40 7.88 -17.76
CA ALA A 219 -20.14 9.10 -17.38
C ALA A 219 -19.23 10.26 -16.95
N LEU A 220 -18.07 9.98 -16.35
CA LEU A 220 -17.12 10.99 -15.86
C LEU A 220 -15.95 11.25 -16.82
N GLU A 221 -15.92 10.58 -17.98
CA GLU A 221 -14.82 10.63 -18.98
C GLU A 221 -13.46 10.35 -18.33
N VAL A 222 -13.38 9.22 -17.63
CA VAL A 222 -12.19 8.82 -16.87
C VAL A 222 -11.09 8.39 -17.84
N HIS A 223 -9.88 8.91 -17.60
CA HIS A 223 -8.69 8.60 -18.38
C HIS A 223 -7.81 7.53 -17.71
N GLU A 224 -7.94 7.29 -16.41
CA GLU A 224 -7.25 6.21 -15.70
C GLU A 224 -8.04 5.76 -14.45
N ILE A 225 -7.96 4.47 -14.13
CA ILE A 225 -8.58 3.89 -12.94
C ILE A 225 -7.47 3.50 -11.97
N ILE A 226 -7.53 3.98 -10.73
CA ILE A 226 -6.51 3.71 -9.71
C ILE A 226 -7.12 2.93 -8.57
N VAL A 227 -6.63 1.71 -8.37
CA VAL A 227 -7.04 0.80 -7.30
C VAL A 227 -6.26 1.15 -6.04
N ALA A 228 -6.96 1.79 -5.11
CA ALA A 228 -6.44 2.25 -3.83
C ALA A 228 -6.86 1.31 -2.67
N ILE A 229 -6.86 0.01 -2.93
CA ILE A 229 -7.12 -1.05 -1.94
C ILE A 229 -6.02 -2.12 -2.05
N PRO A 230 -4.75 -1.81 -1.74
CA PRO A 230 -3.62 -2.72 -1.97
C PRO A 230 -3.75 -4.06 -1.21
N SER A 231 -4.37 -4.01 -0.02
CA SER A 231 -4.67 -5.16 0.84
C SER A 231 -5.95 -5.93 0.46
N ALA A 232 -6.61 -5.57 -0.64
CA ALA A 232 -7.81 -6.26 -1.09
C ALA A 232 -7.50 -7.74 -1.38
N SER A 233 -8.44 -8.62 -1.04
CA SER A 233 -8.36 -10.04 -1.39
C SER A 233 -8.31 -10.20 -2.91
N THR A 234 -7.76 -11.33 -3.35
CA THR A 234 -7.72 -11.71 -4.78
C THR A 234 -9.09 -11.62 -5.44
N MET A 235 -10.15 -12.01 -4.72
CA MET A 235 -11.53 -11.95 -5.21
C MET A 235 -11.98 -10.52 -5.49
N VAL A 236 -11.68 -9.57 -4.61
CA VAL A 236 -12.02 -8.15 -4.82
C VAL A 236 -11.21 -7.56 -5.97
N LYS A 237 -9.93 -7.91 -6.10
CA LYS A 237 -9.10 -7.47 -7.24
C LYS A 237 -9.63 -8.02 -8.57
N GLN A 238 -10.04 -9.28 -8.62
CA GLN A 238 -10.69 -9.89 -9.78
C GLN A 238 -12.04 -9.24 -10.08
N LYS A 239 -12.85 -8.91 -9.06
CA LYS A 239 -14.12 -8.20 -9.21
C LYS A 239 -13.90 -6.81 -9.83
N ILE A 240 -12.90 -6.06 -9.36
CA ILE A 240 -12.54 -4.75 -9.92
C ILE A 240 -12.15 -4.88 -11.39
N LEU A 241 -11.29 -5.86 -11.73
CA LEU A 241 -10.90 -6.12 -13.12
C LEU A 241 -12.11 -6.47 -13.99
N ALA A 242 -12.98 -7.37 -13.53
CA ALA A 242 -14.19 -7.76 -14.24
C ALA A 242 -15.13 -6.56 -14.45
N ALA A 243 -15.35 -5.74 -13.44
CA ALA A 243 -16.20 -4.56 -13.53
C ALA A 243 -15.60 -3.41 -14.37
N SER A 244 -14.28 -3.41 -14.53
CA SER A 244 -13.56 -2.51 -15.45
C SER A 244 -13.38 -3.07 -16.86
N ALA A 245 -13.85 -4.30 -17.13
CA ALA A 245 -13.70 -4.94 -18.43
C ALA A 245 -14.46 -4.15 -19.52
N GLY A 246 -13.75 -3.80 -20.59
CA GLY A 246 -14.29 -2.97 -21.68
C GLY A 246 -14.17 -1.47 -21.46
N CYS A 247 -13.58 -1.00 -20.36
CA CYS A 247 -13.14 0.38 -20.22
C CYS A 247 -11.89 0.64 -21.07
N THR A 248 -11.80 1.82 -21.69
CA THR A 248 -10.60 2.28 -22.41
C THR A 248 -9.51 2.83 -21.49
N ALA A 249 -9.87 3.15 -20.24
CA ALA A 249 -8.97 3.70 -19.24
C ALA A 249 -8.04 2.62 -18.65
N PRO A 250 -6.70 2.81 -18.65
CA PRO A 250 -5.76 1.89 -18.01
C PRO A 250 -6.00 1.81 -16.50
N ILE A 251 -5.87 0.59 -15.97
CA ILE A 251 -6.00 0.28 -14.55
C ILE A 251 -4.61 0.22 -13.92
N LYS A 252 -4.45 0.94 -12.82
CA LYS A 252 -3.23 0.96 -12.03
C LYS A 252 -3.55 0.64 -10.58
N THR A 253 -2.59 0.14 -9.81
CA THR A 253 -2.75 -0.18 -8.39
C THR A 253 -1.69 0.52 -7.55
N LEU A 254 -2.05 0.83 -6.31
CA LEU A 254 -1.06 1.18 -5.30
C LEU A 254 -0.27 -0.08 -4.88
N PRO A 255 1.05 0.04 -4.64
CA PRO A 255 1.84 -1.04 -4.05
C PRO A 255 1.40 -1.36 -2.62
N ASP A 256 1.67 -2.59 -2.16
CA ASP A 256 1.38 -2.99 -0.79
C ASP A 256 2.34 -2.29 0.20
N VAL A 257 1.85 -1.99 1.40
CA VAL A 257 2.62 -1.36 2.49
C VAL A 257 3.87 -2.18 2.82
N LYS A 258 3.82 -3.50 2.66
CA LYS A 258 5.00 -4.38 2.83
C LYS A 258 6.08 -4.15 1.77
N GLN A 259 5.70 -3.81 0.53
CA GLN A 259 6.64 -3.48 -0.54
C GLN A 259 7.23 -2.08 -0.35
N LEU A 260 6.44 -1.15 0.22
CA LEU A 260 6.84 0.21 0.57
C LEU A 260 7.91 0.27 1.68
N LEU A 261 7.99 -0.74 2.55
CA LEU A 261 9.03 -0.85 3.58
C LEU A 261 10.44 -1.09 3.00
N HIS A 262 10.53 -1.65 1.80
CA HIS A 262 11.81 -1.93 1.13
C HIS A 262 12.28 -0.81 0.21
N ASP A 263 11.37 0.06 -0.25
CA ASP A 263 11.70 1.24 -1.07
C ASP A 263 10.79 2.44 -0.73
N PRO A 264 11.23 3.36 0.15
CA PRO A 264 10.42 4.48 0.62
C PRO A 264 10.13 5.56 -0.45
N VAL A 265 10.74 5.46 -1.64
CA VAL A 265 10.45 6.36 -2.78
C VAL A 265 9.23 5.88 -3.59
N SER A 266 8.72 4.67 -3.33
CA SER A 266 7.67 4.04 -4.14
C SER A 266 6.22 4.48 -3.82
N LEU A 267 5.99 5.31 -2.80
CA LEU A 267 4.65 5.90 -2.52
C LEU A 267 4.09 6.67 -3.74
N GLN A 268 4.98 7.22 -4.57
CA GLN A 268 4.62 8.04 -5.73
C GLN A 268 4.37 7.22 -7.01
N GLN A 269 4.61 5.89 -7.00
CA GLN A 269 4.57 5.07 -8.20
C GLN A 269 3.33 4.19 -8.25
N VAL A 270 2.22 4.80 -8.67
CA VAL A 270 1.03 4.07 -9.11
C VAL A 270 1.42 3.21 -10.34
N ARG A 271 1.46 1.87 -10.18
CA ARG A 271 1.96 0.93 -11.21
C ARG A 271 0.83 0.22 -11.96
N PRO A 272 1.03 -0.20 -13.22
CA PRO A 272 0.06 -1.05 -13.91
C PRO A 272 -0.21 -2.32 -13.10
N MET A 273 -1.47 -2.73 -13.01
CA MET A 273 -1.83 -3.98 -12.33
C MET A 273 -1.24 -5.17 -13.10
N SER A 274 -0.41 -6.01 -12.45
CA SER A 274 0.21 -7.19 -13.07
C SER A 274 -0.57 -8.47 -12.78
N LEU A 275 -0.33 -9.52 -13.58
CA LEU A 275 -0.95 -10.84 -13.36
C LEU A 275 -0.60 -11.41 -11.98
N ASP A 276 0.59 -11.09 -11.46
CA ASP A 276 1.08 -11.52 -10.15
C ASP A 276 0.27 -10.91 -8.99
N ASP A 277 -0.30 -9.72 -9.18
CA ASP A 277 -1.17 -9.06 -8.19
C ASP A 277 -2.49 -9.84 -7.99
N LEU A 278 -2.85 -10.70 -8.96
CA LEU A 278 -4.00 -11.61 -8.91
C LEU A 278 -3.65 -13.00 -8.37
N LEU A 279 -2.37 -13.32 -8.25
CA LEU A 279 -1.89 -14.67 -7.95
C LEU A 279 -1.31 -14.80 -6.55
N GLN A 280 -1.65 -13.92 -5.59
CA GLN A 280 -1.13 -13.89 -4.20
C GLN A 280 -1.04 -15.29 -3.56
N ARG A 281 0.05 -15.99 -3.85
CA ARG A 281 0.55 -17.14 -3.10
C ARG A 281 1.59 -16.56 -2.17
N GLU A 282 1.43 -16.81 -0.88
CA GLU A 282 2.55 -16.60 0.03
C GLU A 282 3.71 -17.48 -0.45
N PRO A 283 4.89 -16.91 -0.76
CA PRO A 283 6.04 -17.72 -1.10
C PRO A 283 6.36 -18.62 0.09
N ILE A 284 6.36 -19.94 -0.15
CA ILE A 284 6.74 -20.93 0.86
C ILE A 284 8.19 -20.63 1.24
N GLN A 285 8.42 -20.29 2.51
CA GLN A 285 9.76 -20.15 3.05
C GLN A 285 10.30 -21.56 3.33
N THR A 286 10.97 -22.15 2.35
CA THR A 286 11.67 -23.43 2.53
C THR A 286 12.86 -23.24 3.46
N ASP A 287 13.13 -24.22 4.34
CA ASP A 287 14.25 -24.18 5.28
C ASP A 287 15.59 -24.02 4.54
N ARG A 288 16.36 -22.99 4.92
CA ARG A 288 17.38 -22.35 4.06
C ARG A 288 18.80 -22.84 4.31
N GLN A 289 19.02 -23.70 5.31
CA GLN A 289 20.36 -24.02 5.79
C GLN A 289 21.10 -25.02 4.89
N GLU A 290 20.40 -25.96 4.24
CA GLU A 290 21.04 -27.02 3.45
C GLU A 290 21.59 -26.54 2.10
N LEU A 291 21.00 -25.48 1.52
CA LEU A 291 21.42 -24.93 0.23
C LEU A 291 22.63 -23.99 0.34
N TYR A 292 22.86 -23.42 1.52
CA TYR A 292 23.95 -22.48 1.76
C TYR A 292 25.33 -23.04 1.37
N PRO A 293 25.76 -24.25 1.83
CA PRO A 293 27.06 -24.81 1.44
C PRO A 293 27.15 -25.17 -0.05
N LEU A 294 26.01 -25.40 -0.72
CA LEU A 294 25.98 -25.73 -2.14
C LEU A 294 26.13 -24.52 -3.05
N ILE A 295 25.75 -23.31 -2.60
CA ILE A 295 25.69 -22.10 -3.43
C ILE A 295 26.76 -21.06 -3.03
N SER A 296 27.03 -20.93 -1.73
CA SER A 296 27.93 -19.90 -1.19
C SER A 296 29.33 -20.03 -1.80
N GLY A 297 29.90 -18.91 -2.25
CA GLY A 297 31.27 -18.86 -2.80
C GLY A 297 31.46 -19.54 -4.16
N LYS A 298 30.40 -19.99 -4.84
CA LYS A 298 30.49 -20.58 -6.19
C LYS A 298 30.17 -19.58 -7.30
N THR A 299 30.56 -19.91 -8.52
CA THR A 299 30.13 -19.22 -9.74
C THR A 299 28.94 -19.95 -10.35
N LEU A 300 27.78 -19.28 -10.42
CA LEU A 300 26.54 -19.87 -10.91
C LEU A 300 26.09 -19.19 -12.19
N LEU A 301 25.53 -19.96 -13.13
CA LEU A 301 24.97 -19.45 -14.37
C LEU A 301 23.48 -19.75 -14.43
N VAL A 302 22.68 -18.71 -14.72
CA VAL A 302 21.23 -18.86 -14.93
C VAL A 302 20.92 -18.52 -16.38
N THR A 303 20.41 -19.49 -17.15
CA THR A 303 19.94 -19.23 -18.51
C THR A 303 18.48 -18.80 -18.50
N GLY A 304 18.07 -17.90 -19.39
CA GLY A 304 16.73 -17.34 -19.36
C GLY A 304 16.54 -16.42 -18.15
N ALA A 305 17.64 -15.77 -17.71
CA ALA A 305 17.68 -14.98 -16.48
C ALA A 305 16.65 -13.84 -16.46
N GLY A 306 16.32 -13.26 -17.61
CA GLY A 306 15.31 -12.19 -17.69
C GLY A 306 13.86 -12.69 -17.74
N GLY A 307 13.64 -14.01 -17.77
CA GLY A 307 12.32 -14.63 -17.71
C GLY A 307 11.72 -14.63 -16.30
N SER A 308 10.44 -15.00 -16.18
CA SER A 308 9.74 -15.06 -14.89
C SER A 308 10.41 -16.02 -13.90
N ILE A 309 10.78 -17.22 -14.35
CA ILE A 309 11.46 -18.22 -13.53
C ILE A 309 12.92 -17.84 -13.28
N GLY A 310 13.64 -17.48 -14.35
CA GLY A 310 15.07 -17.18 -14.26
C GLY A 310 15.37 -15.99 -13.35
N SER A 311 14.55 -14.94 -13.42
CA SER A 311 14.77 -13.72 -12.61
C SER A 311 14.54 -13.99 -11.12
N GLU A 312 13.53 -14.79 -10.78
CA GLU A 312 13.28 -15.21 -9.40
C GLU A 312 14.38 -16.14 -8.88
N LEU A 313 14.84 -17.10 -9.69
CA LEU A 313 16.01 -17.92 -9.35
C LEU A 313 17.23 -17.05 -9.06
N CYS A 314 17.51 -16.03 -9.88
CA CYS A 314 18.62 -15.12 -9.64
C CYS A 314 18.49 -14.38 -8.30
N ARG A 315 17.30 -13.89 -7.95
CA ARG A 315 17.03 -13.24 -6.66
C ARG A 315 17.23 -14.18 -5.49
N GLN A 316 16.80 -15.43 -5.60
CA GLN A 316 16.95 -16.41 -4.53
C GLN A 316 18.40 -16.85 -4.37
N ILE A 317 19.10 -17.13 -5.47
CA ILE A 317 20.52 -17.53 -5.47
C ILE A 317 21.39 -16.42 -4.88
N ALA A 318 21.15 -15.16 -5.24
CA ALA A 318 21.93 -14.03 -4.75
C ALA A 318 21.93 -13.89 -3.21
N ARG A 319 20.86 -14.35 -2.53
CA ARG A 319 20.77 -14.33 -1.06
C ARG A 319 21.74 -15.28 -0.36
N TYR A 320 22.30 -16.25 -1.08
CA TYR A 320 23.25 -17.24 -0.54
C TYR A 320 24.71 -16.83 -0.73
N ASN A 321 24.99 -15.56 -1.09
CA ASN A 321 26.34 -15.01 -1.28
C ASN A 321 27.24 -15.87 -2.21
N PRO A 322 26.83 -16.11 -3.46
CA PRO A 322 27.71 -16.74 -4.44
C PRO A 322 28.90 -15.83 -4.76
N GLN A 323 30.01 -16.42 -5.22
CA GLN A 323 31.18 -15.66 -5.68
C GLN A 323 30.80 -14.82 -6.91
N SER A 324 30.11 -15.44 -7.87
CA SER A 324 29.57 -14.72 -9.01
C SER A 324 28.28 -15.35 -9.56
N LEU A 325 27.46 -14.50 -10.17
CA LEU A 325 26.19 -14.87 -10.80
C LEU A 325 26.16 -14.38 -12.24
N VAL A 326 26.18 -15.34 -13.17
CA VAL A 326 26.13 -15.11 -14.62
C VAL A 326 24.68 -15.14 -15.08
N LEU A 327 24.20 -14.02 -15.56
CA LEU A 327 22.84 -13.85 -16.08
C LEU A 327 22.87 -14.03 -17.60
N PHE A 328 22.48 -15.20 -18.11
CA PHE A 328 22.50 -15.49 -19.54
C PHE A 328 21.09 -15.36 -20.14
N GLU A 329 20.89 -14.37 -21.00
CA GLU A 329 19.56 -14.00 -21.50
C GLU A 329 19.63 -13.47 -22.94
N ARG A 330 18.61 -13.75 -23.75
CA ARG A 330 18.53 -13.25 -25.13
C ARG A 330 17.96 -11.83 -25.21
N TYR A 331 17.16 -11.41 -24.23
CA TYR A 331 16.51 -10.11 -24.20
C TYR A 331 17.27 -9.11 -23.32
N GLU A 332 17.90 -8.13 -23.98
CA GLU A 332 18.74 -7.10 -23.35
C GLU A 332 18.00 -6.29 -22.28
N ASN A 333 16.79 -5.81 -22.56
CA ASN A 333 16.04 -4.98 -21.60
C ASN A 333 15.77 -5.72 -20.28
N ALA A 334 15.31 -6.97 -20.37
CA ALA A 334 15.01 -7.79 -19.20
C ALA A 334 16.29 -8.10 -18.39
N LEU A 335 17.38 -8.39 -19.12
CA LEU A 335 18.69 -8.62 -18.52
C LEU A 335 19.24 -7.38 -17.81
N HIS A 336 19.11 -6.21 -18.44
CA HIS A 336 19.60 -4.94 -17.90
C HIS A 336 18.83 -4.53 -16.64
N SER A 337 17.50 -4.61 -16.67
CA SER A 337 16.66 -4.32 -15.50
C SER A 337 16.99 -5.24 -14.33
N LEU A 338 17.11 -6.55 -14.59
CA LEU A 338 17.47 -7.51 -13.55
C LEU A 338 18.88 -7.27 -12.98
N MET A 339 19.86 -6.94 -13.84
CA MET A 339 21.22 -6.65 -13.41
C MET A 339 21.25 -5.44 -12.45
N LEU A 340 20.60 -4.34 -12.81
CA LEU A 340 20.56 -3.13 -11.97
C LEU A 340 19.93 -3.42 -10.61
N GLU A 341 18.83 -4.15 -10.63
CA GLU A 341 18.11 -4.55 -9.42
C GLU A 341 18.98 -5.40 -8.49
N LEU A 342 19.58 -6.47 -9.01
CA LEU A 342 20.39 -7.37 -8.20
C LEU A 342 21.68 -6.70 -7.70
N LYS A 343 22.30 -5.83 -8.49
CA LYS A 343 23.47 -5.04 -8.04
C LYS A 343 23.11 -4.07 -6.91
N GLY A 344 21.92 -3.49 -6.95
CA GLY A 344 21.42 -2.63 -5.87
C GLY A 344 21.13 -3.41 -4.59
N ALA A 345 20.50 -4.58 -4.70
CA ALA A 345 20.10 -5.40 -3.56
C ALA A 345 21.25 -6.23 -2.95
N PHE A 346 22.22 -6.67 -3.74
CA PHE A 346 23.29 -7.60 -3.35
C PHE A 346 24.67 -7.10 -3.80
N PRO A 347 25.21 -6.02 -3.20
CA PRO A 347 26.47 -5.40 -3.64
C PRO A 347 27.70 -6.29 -3.46
N ALA A 348 27.64 -7.32 -2.60
CA ALA A 348 28.72 -8.27 -2.38
C ALA A 348 28.81 -9.37 -3.45
N VAL A 349 27.78 -9.55 -4.27
CA VAL A 349 27.72 -10.59 -5.30
C VAL A 349 28.22 -10.03 -6.63
N THR A 350 29.18 -10.70 -7.27
CA THR A 350 29.66 -10.27 -8.58
C THR A 350 28.68 -10.70 -9.68
N ILE A 351 28.03 -9.74 -10.33
CA ILE A 351 27.00 -10.02 -11.36
C ILE A 351 27.55 -9.79 -12.77
N PHE A 352 27.49 -10.84 -13.60
CA PHE A 352 27.93 -10.83 -14.99
C PHE A 352 26.74 -10.99 -15.94
N PRO A 353 26.23 -9.90 -16.54
CA PRO A 353 25.21 -10.00 -17.58
C PRO A 353 25.83 -10.50 -18.89
N VAL A 354 25.18 -11.48 -19.52
CA VAL A 354 25.58 -11.99 -20.83
C VAL A 354 24.37 -12.06 -21.75
N ILE A 355 24.43 -11.29 -22.83
CA ILE A 355 23.47 -11.39 -23.93
C ILE A 355 23.86 -12.58 -24.80
N GLY A 356 22.93 -13.50 -25.01
CA GLY A 356 23.12 -14.66 -25.86
C GLY A 356 21.88 -15.54 -25.95
N ASP A 357 21.76 -16.26 -27.07
CA ASP A 357 20.76 -17.32 -27.21
C ASP A 357 21.38 -18.67 -26.85
N VAL A 358 20.69 -19.42 -25.99
CA VAL A 358 21.15 -20.76 -25.55
C VAL A 358 21.16 -21.76 -26.71
N THR A 359 20.46 -21.46 -27.81
CA THR A 359 20.46 -22.29 -29.01
C THR A 359 21.71 -22.09 -29.88
N VAL A 360 22.59 -21.14 -29.56
CA VAL A 360 23.83 -20.86 -30.32
C VAL A 360 25.02 -21.50 -29.62
N PRO A 361 25.53 -22.66 -30.08
CA PRO A 361 26.53 -23.45 -29.35
C PRO A 361 27.85 -22.71 -29.12
N ASP A 362 28.30 -21.93 -30.09
CA ASP A 362 29.56 -21.18 -29.99
C ASP A 362 29.49 -20.12 -28.91
N ARG A 363 28.35 -19.42 -28.80
CA ARG A 363 28.12 -18.41 -27.78
C ARG A 363 28.05 -19.02 -26.38
N VAL A 364 27.38 -20.17 -26.25
CA VAL A 364 27.34 -20.90 -24.98
C VAL A 364 28.76 -21.37 -24.59
N SER A 365 29.51 -21.90 -25.55
CA SER A 365 30.89 -22.38 -25.31
C SER A 365 31.83 -21.26 -24.86
N GLU A 366 31.75 -20.09 -25.50
CA GLU A 366 32.49 -18.88 -25.10
C GLU A 366 32.22 -18.51 -23.64
N VAL A 367 30.95 -18.52 -23.24
CA VAL A 367 30.53 -18.17 -21.87
C VAL A 367 30.99 -19.20 -20.86
N PHE A 368 30.90 -20.49 -21.19
CA PHE A 368 31.40 -21.55 -20.32
C PHE A 368 32.93 -21.48 -20.14
N GLN A 369 33.68 -21.17 -21.20
CA GLN A 369 35.13 -21.00 -21.12
C GLN A 369 35.53 -19.79 -20.26
N ARG A 370 34.80 -18.68 -20.39
CA ARG A 370 35.07 -17.43 -19.68
C ARG A 370 34.62 -17.47 -18.22
N ALA A 371 33.41 -17.95 -17.96
CA ALA A 371 32.80 -17.89 -16.64
C ALA A 371 33.05 -19.14 -15.79
N ARG A 372 33.34 -20.29 -16.42
CA ARG A 372 33.58 -21.59 -15.75
C ARG A 372 32.57 -21.85 -14.60
N PRO A 373 31.26 -21.91 -14.89
CA PRO A 373 30.26 -22.05 -13.85
C PRO A 373 30.35 -23.39 -13.14
N ASP A 374 30.28 -23.36 -11.81
CA ASP A 374 30.18 -24.55 -10.96
C ASP A 374 28.79 -25.20 -11.08
N ILE A 375 27.74 -24.38 -11.22
CA ILE A 375 26.34 -24.80 -11.28
C ILE A 375 25.61 -24.01 -12.36
N VAL A 376 24.80 -24.70 -13.15
CA VAL A 376 23.96 -24.11 -14.20
C VAL A 376 22.48 -24.35 -13.89
N PHE A 377 21.73 -23.27 -13.71
CA PHE A 377 20.27 -23.28 -13.62
C PHE A 377 19.67 -23.01 -15.00
N HIS A 378 19.10 -24.04 -15.61
CA HIS A 378 18.60 -23.96 -16.97
C HIS A 378 17.11 -23.57 -17.05
N ALA A 379 16.78 -22.29 -16.89
CA ALA A 379 15.40 -21.79 -17.00
C ALA A 379 14.94 -21.47 -18.44
N ALA A 380 15.76 -21.74 -19.46
CA ALA A 380 15.46 -21.49 -20.88
C ALA A 380 14.94 -22.74 -21.64
N ALA A 381 14.62 -23.82 -20.94
CA ALA A 381 14.26 -25.12 -21.54
C ALA A 381 12.82 -25.22 -22.08
N LEU A 382 11.98 -24.22 -21.83
CA LEU A 382 10.54 -24.26 -22.14
C LEU A 382 10.25 -24.60 -23.60
N ARG A 383 10.99 -24.02 -24.55
CA ARG A 383 10.78 -24.26 -25.98
C ARG A 383 11.05 -25.71 -26.40
N ARG A 384 11.97 -26.39 -25.73
CA ARG A 384 12.34 -27.78 -26.03
C ARG A 384 11.27 -28.77 -25.55
N HIS A 385 10.75 -28.56 -24.34
CA HIS A 385 9.87 -29.52 -23.69
C HIS A 385 8.37 -29.14 -23.78
N GLN A 386 8.06 -27.86 -23.99
CA GLN A 386 6.70 -27.33 -24.17
C GLN A 386 6.62 -26.40 -25.39
N PRO A 387 6.84 -26.93 -26.62
CA PRO A 387 6.87 -26.10 -27.83
C PRO A 387 5.55 -25.37 -28.09
N ALA A 388 4.41 -26.00 -27.82
CA ALA A 388 3.10 -25.37 -27.98
C ALA A 388 2.92 -24.13 -27.08
N ILE A 389 3.37 -24.21 -25.82
CA ILE A 389 3.34 -23.09 -24.88
C ILE A 389 4.29 -21.99 -25.37
N ALA A 390 5.51 -22.35 -25.78
CA ALA A 390 6.48 -21.39 -26.29
C ALA A 390 5.96 -20.64 -27.53
N THR A 391 5.34 -21.34 -28.49
CA THR A 391 4.74 -20.72 -29.68
C THR A 391 3.57 -19.81 -29.35
N ALA A 392 2.68 -20.21 -28.42
CA ALA A 392 1.59 -19.35 -27.99
C ALA A 392 2.11 -18.07 -27.31
N MET A 393 3.16 -18.19 -26.50
CA MET A 393 3.81 -17.05 -25.84
C MET A 393 4.53 -16.13 -26.82
N ASP A 394 5.20 -16.67 -27.86
CA ASP A 394 5.78 -15.89 -28.96
C ASP A 394 4.70 -15.06 -29.66
N ARG A 395 3.55 -15.69 -29.96
CA ARG A 395 2.44 -15.02 -30.64
C ARG A 395 1.79 -13.94 -29.78
N ILE A 396 1.58 -14.20 -28.49
CA ILE A 396 1.12 -13.18 -27.54
C ILE A 396 2.08 -12.00 -27.52
N ARG A 397 3.39 -12.25 -27.57
CA ARG A 397 4.41 -11.20 -27.58
C ARG A 397 4.37 -10.37 -28.87
N GLU A 398 4.29 -10.99 -30.03
CA GLU A 398 4.15 -10.29 -31.32
C GLU A 398 2.89 -9.40 -31.33
N LEU A 399 1.78 -9.91 -30.80
CA LEU A 399 0.53 -9.17 -30.67
C LEU A 399 0.65 -7.97 -29.72
N LYS A 400 1.43 -8.09 -28.63
CA LYS A 400 1.72 -6.96 -27.74
C LYS A 400 2.56 -5.88 -28.43
N VAL A 401 3.54 -6.26 -29.24
CA VAL A 401 4.39 -5.31 -29.97
C VAL A 401 3.61 -4.60 -31.08
N THR A 402 2.72 -5.32 -31.76
CA THR A 402 1.87 -4.78 -32.84
C THR A 402 0.64 -4.00 -32.34
N GLY A 403 0.44 -3.93 -31.02
CA GLY A 403 -0.67 -3.18 -30.42
C GLY A 403 -2.04 -3.84 -30.59
N ALA A 404 -2.10 -5.17 -30.72
CA ALA A 404 -3.34 -5.91 -30.84
C ALA A 404 -4.23 -5.78 -29.58
N SER A 405 -5.53 -5.91 -29.74
CA SER A 405 -6.50 -5.82 -28.65
C SER A 405 -6.28 -6.88 -27.57
N THR A 406 -6.45 -6.51 -26.31
CA THR A 406 -6.32 -7.41 -25.14
C THR A 406 -7.17 -8.67 -25.24
N GLN A 407 -8.36 -8.60 -25.87
CA GLN A 407 -9.24 -9.76 -26.08
C GLN A 407 -8.55 -10.92 -26.82
N VAL A 408 -7.80 -10.61 -27.89
CA VAL A 408 -7.10 -11.62 -28.71
C VAL A 408 -5.95 -12.26 -27.92
N ILE A 409 -5.28 -11.48 -27.08
CA ILE A 409 -4.22 -11.98 -26.20
C ILE A 409 -4.82 -12.93 -25.15
N ASP A 410 -5.96 -12.55 -24.57
CA ASP A 410 -6.67 -13.36 -23.58
C ASP A 410 -7.18 -14.69 -24.16
N ASP A 411 -7.73 -14.67 -25.38
CA ASP A 411 -8.22 -15.87 -26.06
C ASP A 411 -7.08 -16.86 -26.33
N ILE A 412 -5.93 -16.36 -26.79
CA ILE A 412 -4.73 -17.19 -26.99
C ILE A 412 -4.25 -17.75 -25.65
N TYR A 413 -4.20 -16.92 -24.60
CA TYR A 413 -3.76 -17.35 -23.27
C TYR A 413 -4.68 -18.43 -22.67
N ARG A 414 -6.01 -18.26 -22.78
CA ARG A 414 -7.01 -19.25 -22.31
C ARG A 414 -6.91 -20.60 -23.03
N ALA A 415 -6.45 -20.60 -24.28
CA ALA A 415 -6.22 -21.82 -25.05
C ALA A 415 -4.95 -22.57 -24.62
N ILE A 416 -4.05 -21.96 -23.85
CA ILE A 416 -2.83 -22.62 -23.37
C ILE A 416 -3.22 -23.64 -22.27
N LYS A 417 -2.90 -24.90 -22.51
CA LYS A 417 -3.10 -25.96 -21.51
C LYS A 417 -2.20 -25.68 -20.28
N PRO A 418 -2.76 -25.59 -19.06
CA PRO A 418 -1.95 -25.42 -17.86
C PRO A 418 -1.13 -26.69 -17.60
N VAL A 419 0.17 -26.52 -17.35
CA VAL A 419 1.10 -27.59 -16.97
C VAL A 419 2.07 -27.07 -15.91
N SER A 420 2.40 -27.89 -14.91
CA SER A 420 3.45 -27.57 -13.94
C SER A 420 4.82 -27.59 -14.60
N ILE A 421 5.77 -26.85 -14.03
CA ILE A 421 7.16 -26.85 -14.52
C ILE A 421 7.81 -28.23 -14.36
N ASP A 422 7.45 -28.94 -13.29
CA ASP A 422 8.01 -30.25 -12.95
C ASP A 422 7.66 -31.27 -14.06
N ASN A 423 6.38 -31.42 -14.38
CA ASN A 423 5.90 -32.35 -15.40
C ASN A 423 6.23 -31.87 -16.82
N GLY A 424 6.13 -30.55 -17.05
CA GLY A 424 6.23 -29.97 -18.37
C GLY A 424 7.66 -29.82 -18.88
N VAL A 425 8.62 -29.64 -17.98
CA VAL A 425 10.02 -29.33 -18.32
C VAL A 425 11.01 -30.23 -17.59
N MET A 426 10.90 -30.37 -16.27
CA MET A 426 11.92 -31.05 -15.46
C MET A 426 11.94 -32.57 -15.71
N GLU A 427 10.78 -33.25 -15.64
CA GLU A 427 10.66 -34.69 -15.89
C GLU A 427 10.98 -35.08 -17.33
N GLN A 428 10.74 -34.17 -18.28
CA GLN A 428 11.00 -34.40 -19.71
C GLN A 428 12.48 -34.20 -20.08
N SER A 429 13.29 -33.66 -19.16
CA SER A 429 14.70 -33.37 -19.40
C SER A 429 15.58 -34.57 -19.06
N SER A 430 16.34 -35.05 -20.05
CA SER A 430 17.41 -36.04 -19.82
C SER A 430 18.70 -35.44 -19.24
N LYS A 431 18.71 -34.13 -18.96
CA LYS A 431 19.84 -33.38 -18.40
C LYS A 431 19.40 -32.62 -17.15
N ALA A 432 19.03 -33.35 -16.11
CA ALA A 432 18.69 -32.80 -14.80
C ALA A 432 19.74 -33.21 -13.76
N ALA A 433 20.10 -32.30 -12.87
CA ALA A 433 20.86 -32.59 -11.66
C ALA A 433 19.90 -32.45 -10.47
N VAL A 434 19.86 -33.48 -9.61
CA VAL A 434 19.02 -33.52 -8.42
C VAL A 434 19.89 -33.71 -7.20
N VAL A 435 19.54 -33.06 -6.09
CA VAL A 435 20.18 -33.31 -4.80
C VAL A 435 19.42 -34.44 -4.13
N PRO A 436 20.06 -35.59 -3.84
CA PRO A 436 19.40 -36.67 -3.12
C PRO A 436 19.11 -36.20 -1.69
N VAL A 437 17.87 -36.40 -1.26
CA VAL A 437 17.43 -36.07 0.10
C VAL A 437 16.94 -37.35 0.79
N MET A 438 17.24 -37.51 2.08
CA MET A 438 16.87 -38.70 2.86
C MET A 438 15.54 -38.54 3.60
N PHE A 439 14.57 -37.87 2.99
CA PHE A 439 13.22 -37.78 3.52
C PHE A 439 12.21 -38.21 2.44
N LYS A 440 11.10 -38.81 2.88
CA LYS A 440 9.98 -39.10 1.98
C LYS A 440 9.32 -37.77 1.60
N TRP A 441 9.09 -37.56 0.31
CA TRP A 441 8.39 -36.40 -0.22
C TRP A 441 7.22 -36.88 -1.07
N SER A 442 6.03 -36.33 -0.84
CA SER A 442 4.83 -36.55 -1.64
C SER A 442 4.16 -35.20 -1.84
N ASP A 443 3.70 -34.91 -3.05
CA ASP A 443 2.93 -33.71 -3.36
C ASP A 443 1.55 -33.83 -2.68
N VAL A 444 1.44 -33.24 -1.48
CA VAL A 444 0.22 -33.29 -0.65
C VAL A 444 -0.81 -32.31 -1.22
N GLY A 445 -1.32 -32.62 -2.42
CA GLY A 445 -2.34 -31.86 -3.11
C GLY A 445 -3.71 -32.56 -3.16
N SER A 446 -3.80 -33.78 -2.65
CA SER A 446 -5.03 -34.57 -2.62
C SER A 446 -5.07 -35.52 -1.42
N TRP A 447 -6.26 -35.87 -0.94
CA TRP A 447 -6.41 -36.87 0.13
C TRP A 447 -5.87 -38.26 -0.26
N GLY A 448 -5.76 -38.55 -1.56
CA GLY A 448 -5.11 -39.77 -2.06
C GLY A 448 -3.63 -39.85 -1.70
N SER A 449 -2.92 -38.71 -1.64
CA SER A 449 -1.50 -38.64 -1.26
C SER A 449 -1.28 -39.08 0.20
N LEU A 450 -2.29 -38.93 1.07
CA LEU A 450 -2.23 -39.39 2.45
C LEU A 450 -2.08 -40.91 2.56
N ASP A 451 -2.61 -41.66 1.59
CA ASP A 451 -2.49 -43.11 1.53
C ASP A 451 -1.06 -43.61 1.28
N GLU A 452 -0.21 -42.78 0.68
CA GLU A 452 1.18 -43.13 0.38
C GLU A 452 2.10 -42.88 1.58
N VAL A 453 1.74 -41.92 2.41
CA VAL A 453 2.60 -41.39 3.47
C VAL A 453 2.18 -41.85 4.86
N ALA A 454 0.88 -42.05 5.10
CA ALA A 454 0.35 -42.43 6.41
C ALA A 454 0.46 -43.94 6.69
N GLU A 455 0.60 -44.29 7.96
CA GLU A 455 0.58 -45.69 8.41
C GLU A 455 -0.81 -46.31 8.19
N LYS A 456 -0.82 -47.53 7.64
CA LYS A 456 -2.04 -48.29 7.38
C LYS A 456 -2.25 -49.36 8.43
N ASN A 457 -3.50 -49.59 8.82
CA ASN A 457 -3.85 -50.72 9.66
C ASN A 457 -3.86 -52.04 8.87
N LYS A 458 -4.15 -53.17 9.54
CA LYS A 458 -4.20 -54.50 8.92
C LYS A 458 -5.23 -54.65 7.78
N ALA A 459 -6.28 -53.83 7.77
CA ALA A 459 -7.30 -53.79 6.73
C ALA A 459 -6.94 -52.85 5.56
N GLY A 460 -5.75 -52.24 5.60
CA GLY A 460 -5.27 -51.28 4.60
C GLY A 460 -5.89 -49.89 4.73
N ASN A 461 -6.57 -49.58 5.85
CA ASN A 461 -7.14 -48.25 6.08
C ASN A 461 -6.10 -47.31 6.67
N VAL A 462 -6.20 -46.03 6.29
CA VAL A 462 -5.57 -44.91 7.00
C VAL A 462 -6.61 -44.33 7.94
N VAL A 463 -6.36 -44.41 9.24
CA VAL A 463 -7.31 -43.96 10.27
C VAL A 463 -6.64 -42.92 11.16
N ILE A 464 -7.17 -41.71 11.18
CA ILE A 464 -6.59 -40.57 11.90
C ILE A 464 -7.69 -39.85 12.67
N GLY A 465 -7.49 -39.70 13.98
CA GLY A 465 -8.40 -38.97 14.86
C GLY A 465 -9.53 -39.84 15.44
N ARG A 466 -10.69 -39.24 15.73
CA ARG A 466 -11.81 -39.89 16.43
C ARG A 466 -12.63 -40.77 15.48
N VAL A 467 -12.16 -41.97 15.18
CA VAL A 467 -12.83 -42.89 14.26
C VAL A 467 -13.28 -44.17 14.96
N VAL A 468 -14.50 -44.61 14.66
CA VAL A 468 -15.03 -45.92 15.03
C VAL A 468 -15.32 -46.69 13.74
N ASP A 469 -14.49 -47.68 13.43
CA ASP A 469 -14.60 -48.44 12.20
C ASP A 469 -15.07 -49.87 12.45
N LEU A 470 -16.01 -50.34 11.64
CA LEU A 470 -16.49 -51.71 11.59
C LEU A 470 -16.32 -52.25 10.16
N GLU A 471 -15.29 -53.06 9.93
CA GLU A 471 -15.08 -53.80 8.68
C GLU A 471 -14.84 -52.97 7.40
N SER A 472 -14.34 -51.73 7.50
CA SER A 472 -13.90 -51.01 6.29
C SER A 472 -12.53 -51.51 5.80
N THR A 473 -12.24 -51.39 4.51
CA THR A 473 -10.96 -51.77 3.89
C THR A 473 -10.47 -50.73 2.88
N ARG A 474 -9.13 -50.61 2.76
CA ARG A 474 -8.44 -49.70 1.81
C ARG A 474 -8.94 -48.24 1.80
N SER A 475 -9.52 -47.78 2.90
CA SER A 475 -10.19 -46.47 3.00
C SER A 475 -9.38 -45.49 3.85
N ILE A 476 -9.53 -44.19 3.58
CA ILE A 476 -8.95 -43.11 4.37
C ILE A 476 -10.07 -42.51 5.21
N VAL A 477 -9.90 -42.51 6.53
CA VAL A 477 -10.85 -41.91 7.48
C VAL A 477 -10.10 -40.94 8.38
N TYR A 478 -10.41 -39.65 8.22
CA TYR A 478 -9.85 -38.57 9.02
C TYR A 478 -10.98 -37.90 9.81
N ALA A 479 -10.79 -37.75 11.12
CA ALA A 479 -11.79 -37.16 12.01
C ALA A 479 -11.16 -36.19 13.01
N ASP A 480 -11.34 -34.88 12.82
CA ASP A 480 -10.75 -33.87 13.71
C ASP A 480 -11.49 -33.79 15.07
N ARG A 481 -12.76 -33.36 15.09
CA ARG A 481 -13.48 -33.07 16.35
C ARG A 481 -14.56 -34.08 16.73
N ARG A 482 -15.46 -34.42 15.79
CA ARG A 482 -16.57 -35.36 16.01
C ARG A 482 -16.12 -36.79 15.72
N VAL A 483 -16.85 -37.75 16.30
CA VAL A 483 -16.63 -39.16 15.97
C VAL A 483 -17.12 -39.43 14.56
N VAL A 484 -16.27 -40.00 13.72
CA VAL A 484 -16.66 -40.53 12.41
C VAL A 484 -16.81 -42.04 12.55
N ALA A 485 -18.03 -42.54 12.35
CA ALA A 485 -18.31 -43.97 12.36
C ALA A 485 -18.39 -44.50 10.93
N THR A 486 -17.65 -45.56 10.61
CA THR A 486 -17.61 -46.20 9.30
C THR A 486 -17.98 -47.68 9.40
N ILE A 487 -18.78 -48.18 8.47
CA ILE A 487 -19.20 -49.59 8.42
C ILE A 487 -19.02 -50.10 6.99
N GLY A 488 -18.15 -51.09 6.79
CA GLY A 488 -18.00 -51.81 5.53
C GLY A 488 -17.52 -50.99 4.33
N LEU A 489 -16.88 -49.82 4.55
CA LEU A 489 -16.44 -48.97 3.44
C LEU A 489 -15.29 -49.63 2.67
N GLN A 490 -15.26 -49.47 1.35
CA GLN A 490 -14.17 -49.99 0.51
C GLN A 490 -13.67 -48.90 -0.43
N ASP A 491 -12.36 -48.65 -0.41
CA ASP A 491 -11.71 -47.66 -1.27
C ASP A 491 -12.37 -46.26 -1.20
N MET A 492 -12.75 -45.85 0.01
CA MET A 492 -13.41 -44.56 0.27
C MET A 492 -12.45 -43.58 0.96
N VAL A 493 -12.74 -42.29 0.81
CA VAL A 493 -12.15 -41.20 1.57
C VAL A 493 -13.28 -40.53 2.35
N VAL A 494 -13.15 -40.51 3.67
CA VAL A 494 -14.02 -39.83 4.61
C VAL A 494 -13.15 -38.88 5.41
N VAL A 495 -13.38 -37.59 5.25
CA VAL A 495 -12.59 -36.56 5.92
C VAL A 495 -13.55 -35.63 6.60
N ASP A 496 -13.40 -35.51 7.91
CA ASP A 496 -14.15 -34.58 8.73
C ASP A 496 -13.23 -33.54 9.35
N THR A 497 -13.34 -32.32 8.86
CA THR A 497 -12.70 -31.12 9.41
C THR A 497 -13.75 -30.24 10.10
N PRO A 498 -13.34 -29.25 10.92
CA PRO A 498 -14.30 -28.40 11.65
C PRO A 498 -15.21 -27.56 10.76
N ASP A 499 -14.77 -27.27 9.54
CA ASP A 499 -15.45 -26.45 8.53
C ASP A 499 -16.27 -27.31 7.54
N ALA A 500 -15.85 -28.53 7.22
CA ALA A 500 -16.55 -29.36 6.24
C ALA A 500 -16.33 -30.87 6.43
N THR A 501 -17.25 -31.66 5.89
CA THR A 501 -17.09 -33.12 5.75
C THR A 501 -17.03 -33.48 4.26
N LEU A 502 -15.98 -34.18 3.85
CA LEU A 502 -15.82 -34.74 2.51
C LEU A 502 -15.99 -36.26 2.56
N VAL A 503 -16.87 -36.79 1.71
CA VAL A 503 -17.01 -38.23 1.48
C VAL A 503 -16.94 -38.49 -0.02
N CYS A 504 -15.97 -39.29 -0.47
CA CYS A 504 -15.85 -39.64 -1.87
C CYS A 504 -15.11 -40.97 -2.09
N PRO A 505 -15.26 -41.60 -3.27
CA PRO A 505 -14.37 -42.69 -3.66
C PRO A 505 -12.92 -42.21 -3.73
N LYS A 506 -11.99 -43.04 -3.24
CA LYS A 506 -10.55 -42.74 -3.22
C LYS A 506 -9.98 -42.42 -4.60
N ALA A 507 -10.47 -43.12 -5.63
CA ALA A 507 -10.11 -42.85 -7.04
C ALA A 507 -10.50 -41.43 -7.53
N ARG A 508 -11.45 -40.77 -6.85
CA ARG A 508 -11.93 -39.43 -7.18
C ARG A 508 -11.51 -38.36 -6.17
N ALA A 509 -10.60 -38.66 -5.25
CA ALA A 509 -10.16 -37.72 -4.22
C ALA A 509 -9.61 -36.40 -4.79
N GLN A 510 -9.07 -36.40 -6.01
CA GLN A 510 -8.58 -35.18 -6.69
C GLN A 510 -9.69 -34.25 -7.19
N ASP A 511 -10.92 -34.74 -7.35
CA ASP A 511 -12.07 -33.94 -7.78
C ASP A 511 -12.54 -32.95 -6.69
N VAL A 512 -11.97 -32.99 -5.48
CA VAL A 512 -12.24 -32.02 -4.41
C VAL A 512 -12.10 -30.56 -4.90
N LYS A 513 -11.19 -30.29 -5.84
CA LYS A 513 -11.04 -28.97 -6.49
C LYS A 513 -12.33 -28.48 -7.14
N LYS A 514 -13.10 -29.38 -7.77
CA LYS A 514 -14.39 -29.06 -8.39
C LYS A 514 -15.45 -28.68 -7.36
N ILE A 515 -15.46 -29.36 -6.20
CA ILE A 515 -16.36 -29.02 -5.09
C ILE A 515 -16.01 -27.64 -4.51
N VAL A 516 -14.72 -27.34 -4.34
CA VAL A 516 -14.28 -26.00 -3.92
C VAL A 516 -14.74 -24.92 -4.89
N ASP A 517 -14.72 -25.17 -6.20
CA ASP A 517 -15.20 -24.21 -7.20
C ASP A 517 -16.74 -24.03 -7.15
N ILE A 518 -17.50 -25.09 -6.83
CA ILE A 518 -18.95 -25.00 -6.60
C ILE A 518 -19.24 -24.16 -5.34
N LEU A 519 -18.53 -24.40 -4.23
CA LEU A 519 -18.70 -23.63 -2.99
C LEU A 519 -18.38 -22.14 -3.19
N LYS A 520 -17.37 -21.81 -4.01
CA LYS A 520 -17.07 -20.44 -4.43
C LYS A 520 -18.23 -19.78 -5.19
N GLN A 521 -18.82 -20.49 -6.15
CA GLN A 521 -19.97 -19.99 -6.91
C GLN A 521 -21.19 -19.74 -6.01
N GLN A 522 -21.35 -20.55 -4.98
CA GLN A 522 -22.45 -20.43 -4.01
C GLN A 522 -22.19 -19.40 -2.90
N GLN A 523 -21.01 -18.77 -2.87
CA GLN A 523 -20.58 -17.88 -1.78
C GLN A 523 -20.64 -18.54 -0.38
N ALA A 524 -20.48 -19.87 -0.32
CA ALA A 524 -20.58 -20.64 0.92
C ALA A 524 -19.36 -20.36 1.84
N PRO A 525 -19.51 -20.09 3.14
CA PRO A 525 -18.40 -19.65 4.00
C PRO A 525 -17.23 -20.64 4.13
N GLU A 526 -17.46 -21.93 3.88
CA GLU A 526 -16.49 -23.03 4.00
C GLU A 526 -15.30 -22.92 3.02
N HIS A 527 -15.41 -22.10 1.96
CA HIS A 527 -14.27 -21.83 1.07
C HIS A 527 -13.45 -20.58 1.46
N LEU A 528 -13.89 -19.81 2.46
CA LEU A 528 -13.36 -18.48 2.80
C LEU A 528 -12.60 -18.45 4.14
N GLU A 529 -12.92 -19.33 5.08
CA GLU A 529 -12.39 -19.23 6.45
C GLU A 529 -11.70 -20.53 6.91
N HIS A 530 -10.37 -20.50 6.98
CA HIS A 530 -9.69 -21.38 7.93
C HIS A 530 -10.02 -20.87 9.34
N LEU A 531 -10.76 -21.67 10.12
CA LEU A 531 -11.17 -21.32 11.49
C LEU A 531 -9.99 -20.90 12.38
N THR A 532 -8.77 -21.35 12.08
CA THR A 532 -7.53 -20.94 12.77
C THR A 532 -6.62 -20.16 11.85
N VAL A 533 -6.23 -18.97 12.30
CA VAL A 533 -5.38 -18.04 11.57
C VAL A 533 -4.04 -17.91 12.29
N GLN A 534 -2.94 -18.21 11.57
CA GLN A 534 -1.58 -18.10 12.10
C GLN A 534 -1.06 -16.65 12.04
N ARG A 535 -0.29 -16.25 13.07
CA ARG A 535 0.29 -14.92 13.24
C ARG A 535 1.72 -15.03 13.80
N PRO A 536 2.59 -14.02 13.62
CA PRO A 536 3.95 -14.06 14.16
C PRO A 536 4.04 -14.23 15.68
N TRP A 537 3.01 -13.83 16.43
CA TRP A 537 2.92 -13.97 17.89
C TRP A 537 2.24 -15.26 18.36
N GLY A 538 1.69 -16.08 17.44
CA GLY A 538 0.88 -17.26 17.78
C GLY A 538 -0.28 -17.45 16.80
N SER A 539 -1.50 -17.62 17.28
CA SER A 539 -2.67 -17.83 16.41
C SER A 539 -3.96 -17.39 17.09
N TYR A 540 -5.04 -17.26 16.32
CA TYR A 540 -6.39 -17.27 16.88
C TYR A 540 -7.28 -18.27 16.13
N THR A 541 -8.23 -18.86 16.85
CA THR A 541 -9.26 -19.72 16.30
C THR A 541 -10.63 -19.08 16.58
N VAL A 542 -11.49 -18.90 15.56
CA VAL A 542 -12.91 -18.56 15.79
C VAL A 542 -13.61 -19.81 16.30
N LEU A 543 -14.22 -19.73 17.48
CA LEU A 543 -14.95 -20.84 18.09
C LEU A 543 -16.44 -20.78 17.74
N GLU A 544 -17.01 -19.58 17.74
CA GLU A 544 -18.43 -19.34 17.45
C GLU A 544 -18.63 -17.87 17.01
N GLU A 545 -19.59 -17.63 16.14
CA GLU A 545 -19.98 -16.29 15.69
C GLU A 545 -21.48 -16.23 15.42
N GLY A 546 -22.10 -15.10 15.76
CA GLY A 546 -23.51 -14.86 15.49
C GLY A 546 -23.86 -13.37 15.58
N PRO A 547 -25.15 -13.01 15.45
CA PRO A 547 -25.58 -11.62 15.48
C PRO A 547 -25.16 -10.93 16.79
N GLY A 548 -24.21 -10.00 16.69
CA GLY A 548 -23.75 -9.17 17.81
C GLY A 548 -22.63 -9.78 18.68
N PHE A 549 -22.16 -10.99 18.38
CA PHE A 549 -21.07 -11.63 19.15
C PHE A 549 -20.11 -12.47 18.29
N LYS A 550 -18.86 -12.57 18.74
CA LYS A 550 -17.83 -13.45 18.16
C LYS A 550 -16.91 -13.96 19.25
N VAL A 551 -16.75 -15.28 19.35
CA VAL A 551 -15.92 -15.96 20.35
C VAL A 551 -14.69 -16.51 19.68
N LYS A 552 -13.51 -16.19 20.22
CA LYS A 552 -12.21 -16.65 19.72
C LYS A 552 -11.41 -17.30 20.83
N ARG A 553 -10.61 -18.29 20.46
CA ARG A 553 -9.46 -18.75 21.26
C ARG A 553 -8.21 -18.09 20.71
N VAL A 554 -7.53 -17.27 21.51
CA VAL A 554 -6.26 -16.64 21.12
C VAL A 554 -5.12 -17.39 21.81
N THR A 555 -4.11 -17.77 21.02
CA THR A 555 -2.89 -18.46 21.45
C THR A 555 -1.72 -17.52 21.28
N VAL A 556 -0.99 -17.22 22.35
CA VAL A 556 0.19 -16.37 22.32
C VAL A 556 1.41 -17.19 22.71
N ASN A 557 2.37 -17.30 21.79
CA ASN A 557 3.61 -18.03 22.01
C ASN A 557 4.47 -17.33 23.08
N PRO A 558 5.40 -18.06 23.74
CA PRO A 558 6.36 -17.46 24.68
C PRO A 558 7.08 -16.24 24.09
N GLY A 559 7.07 -15.12 24.81
CA GLY A 559 7.64 -13.85 24.36
C GLY A 559 6.84 -13.14 23.24
N GLY A 560 5.74 -13.73 22.77
CA GLY A 560 4.83 -13.14 21.80
C GLY A 560 3.96 -12.06 22.43
N ARG A 561 3.58 -11.06 21.63
CA ARG A 561 2.62 -10.04 22.04
C ARG A 561 1.77 -9.57 20.87
N LEU A 562 0.56 -9.15 21.16
CA LEU A 562 -0.31 -8.50 20.19
C LEU A 562 0.09 -7.02 20.05
N SER A 563 -0.30 -6.39 18.94
CA SER A 563 -0.11 -4.95 18.75
C SER A 563 -0.95 -4.18 19.79
N LEU A 564 -0.45 -3.01 20.23
CA LEU A 564 -1.26 -2.12 21.09
C LEU A 564 -2.38 -1.52 20.24
N GLN A 565 -3.63 -1.79 20.59
CA GLN A 565 -4.77 -1.47 19.74
C GLN A 565 -5.98 -0.98 20.53
N LEU A 566 -6.98 -0.42 19.84
CA LEU A 566 -8.33 -0.20 20.39
C LEU A 566 -9.39 -0.58 19.34
N HIS A 567 -10.60 -0.81 19.80
CA HIS A 567 -11.79 -1.06 18.98
C HIS A 567 -12.78 0.10 19.12
N ARG A 568 -13.37 0.60 18.03
CA ARG A 568 -14.32 1.72 18.09
C ARG A 568 -15.75 1.27 18.30
N GLN A 569 -16.11 0.09 17.80
CA GLN A 569 -17.49 -0.41 17.70
C GLN A 569 -17.75 -1.68 18.52
N ARG A 570 -16.70 -2.32 19.07
CA ARG A 570 -16.86 -3.49 19.94
C ARG A 570 -16.13 -3.38 21.26
N SER A 571 -16.67 -4.09 22.25
CA SER A 571 -16.01 -4.41 23.51
C SER A 571 -15.53 -5.86 23.48
N GLU A 572 -14.56 -6.19 24.32
CA GLU A 572 -14.05 -7.55 24.43
C GLU A 572 -14.01 -7.99 25.89
N HIS A 573 -14.10 -9.29 26.11
CA HIS A 573 -13.89 -9.91 27.40
C HIS A 573 -12.92 -11.07 27.25
N TRP A 574 -11.85 -11.06 28.02
CA TRP A 574 -10.76 -12.03 27.92
C TRP A 574 -10.73 -12.89 29.18
N VAL A 575 -10.69 -14.20 29.01
CA VAL A 575 -10.53 -15.19 30.09
C VAL A 575 -9.28 -16.00 29.82
N VAL A 576 -8.34 -16.03 30.77
CA VAL A 576 -7.12 -16.85 30.64
C VAL A 576 -7.45 -18.30 30.97
N ILE A 577 -7.18 -19.21 30.04
CA ILE A 577 -7.43 -20.64 30.20
C ILE A 577 -6.13 -21.47 30.26
N ALA A 578 -4.99 -20.90 29.88
CA ALA A 578 -3.67 -21.48 30.10
C ALA A 578 -2.58 -20.39 30.15
N GLY A 579 -1.54 -20.62 30.95
CA GLY A 579 -0.39 -19.72 31.12
C GLY A 579 -0.70 -18.45 31.92
N THR A 580 0.24 -17.50 31.87
CA THR A 580 0.09 -16.16 32.48
C THR A 580 0.07 -15.09 31.39
N ALA A 581 -1.02 -14.36 31.28
CA ALA A 581 -1.19 -13.29 30.29
C ALA A 581 -0.94 -11.92 30.90
N ARG A 582 -0.03 -11.13 30.33
CA ARG A 582 0.11 -9.72 30.68
C ARG A 582 -0.83 -8.88 29.83
N VAL A 583 -1.75 -8.17 30.48
CA VAL A 583 -2.72 -7.31 29.81
C VAL A 583 -2.37 -5.86 30.07
N THR A 584 -2.28 -5.09 28.98
CA THR A 584 -2.37 -3.62 29.04
C THR A 584 -3.82 -3.22 28.80
N ARG A 585 -4.39 -2.37 29.65
CA ARG A 585 -5.74 -1.81 29.51
C ARG A 585 -5.72 -0.33 29.92
N GLY A 586 -5.74 0.56 28.94
CA GLY A 586 -5.55 1.98 29.12
C GLY A 586 -4.15 2.25 29.69
N VAL A 587 -4.11 2.74 30.94
CA VAL A 587 -2.88 3.03 31.68
C VAL A 587 -2.44 1.88 32.60
N GLU A 588 -3.30 0.87 32.79
CA GLU A 588 -3.03 -0.25 33.68
C GLU A 588 -2.29 -1.36 32.93
N ILE A 589 -1.28 -1.94 33.57
CA ILE A 589 -0.61 -3.15 33.11
C ILE A 589 -0.63 -4.15 34.26
N PHE A 590 -1.23 -5.32 34.05
CA PHE A 590 -1.38 -6.34 35.07
C PHE A 590 -1.34 -7.74 34.46
N ASP A 591 -0.97 -8.72 35.27
CA ASP A 591 -0.89 -10.12 34.85
C ASP A 591 -2.16 -10.87 35.29
N LEU A 592 -2.71 -11.66 34.38
CA LEU A 592 -3.83 -12.55 34.60
C LEU A 592 -3.35 -14.00 34.61
N GLN A 593 -3.76 -14.75 35.63
CA GLN A 593 -3.55 -16.18 35.77
C GLN A 593 -4.75 -16.97 35.24
N VAL A 594 -4.56 -18.28 35.08
CA VAL A 594 -5.63 -19.20 34.67
C VAL A 594 -6.88 -19.03 35.54
N GLY A 595 -8.04 -18.90 34.90
CA GLY A 595 -9.33 -18.66 35.55
C GLY A 595 -9.64 -17.20 35.84
N GLN A 596 -8.68 -16.28 35.68
CA GLN A 596 -8.90 -14.84 35.80
C GLN A 596 -9.33 -14.25 34.45
N SER A 597 -10.04 -13.12 34.52
CA SER A 597 -10.63 -12.48 33.35
C SER A 597 -10.55 -10.96 33.43
N THR A 598 -10.65 -10.30 32.28
CA THR A 598 -10.79 -8.85 32.20
C THR A 598 -11.70 -8.41 31.08
N ALA A 599 -12.45 -7.35 31.32
CA ALA A 599 -13.18 -6.64 30.27
C ALA A 599 -12.29 -5.57 29.64
N ILE A 600 -12.38 -5.46 28.32
CA ILE A 600 -11.78 -4.43 27.49
C ILE A 600 -12.92 -3.56 26.93
N PRO A 601 -13.18 -2.39 27.55
CA PRO A 601 -14.24 -1.50 27.08
C PRO A 601 -13.96 -0.94 25.68
N MET A 602 -15.02 -0.48 25.02
CA MET A 602 -14.89 0.20 23.73
C MET A 602 -13.96 1.42 23.85
N LYS A 603 -13.18 1.68 22.80
CA LYS A 603 -12.23 2.80 22.71
C LYS A 603 -11.13 2.79 23.77
N THR A 604 -10.96 1.70 24.50
CA THR A 604 -9.84 1.51 25.43
C THR A 604 -8.64 0.93 24.69
N GLN A 605 -7.47 1.58 24.81
CA GLN A 605 -6.21 1.01 24.34
C GLN A 605 -5.90 -0.25 25.12
N HIS A 606 -5.57 -1.35 24.44
CA HIS A 606 -5.30 -2.61 25.10
C HIS A 606 -4.31 -3.46 24.31
N ARG A 607 -3.68 -4.40 25.02
CA ARG A 607 -2.70 -5.33 24.48
C ARG A 607 -2.65 -6.59 25.32
N LEU A 608 -2.47 -7.73 24.66
CA LEU A 608 -2.17 -9.02 25.29
C LEU A 608 -0.70 -9.39 25.02
N GLU A 609 0.04 -9.77 26.06
CA GLU A 609 1.43 -10.22 25.97
C GLU A 609 1.61 -11.53 26.74
N ASN A 610 2.51 -12.38 26.27
CA ASN A 610 2.96 -13.57 26.99
C ASN A 610 4.40 -13.33 27.50
N PRO A 611 4.57 -12.91 28.77
CA PRO A 611 5.91 -12.73 29.36
C PRO A 611 6.57 -14.05 29.78
N GLY A 612 5.85 -15.17 29.73
CA GLY A 612 6.29 -16.47 30.23
C GLY A 612 7.03 -17.32 29.22
N LYS A 613 7.41 -18.52 29.66
CA LYS A 613 8.04 -19.57 28.84
C LYS A 613 7.04 -20.61 28.31
N GLU A 614 5.81 -20.58 28.79
CA GLU A 614 4.72 -21.47 28.40
C GLU A 614 3.76 -20.74 27.47
N ILE A 615 3.03 -21.48 26.64
CA ILE A 615 2.02 -20.91 25.74
C ILE A 615 0.86 -20.35 26.57
N VAL A 616 0.41 -19.15 26.22
CA VAL A 616 -0.80 -18.54 26.80
C VAL A 616 -1.98 -18.82 25.88
N HIS A 617 -3.08 -19.29 26.48
CA HIS A 617 -4.37 -19.39 25.81
C HIS A 617 -5.40 -18.51 26.52
N ILE A 618 -6.12 -17.70 25.75
CA ILE A 618 -7.29 -16.96 26.23
C ILE A 618 -8.52 -17.28 25.41
N ILE A 619 -9.69 -17.16 26.03
CA ILE A 619 -10.97 -17.03 25.34
C ILE A 619 -11.32 -15.55 25.28
N GLU A 620 -11.48 -15.04 24.07
CA GLU A 620 -11.89 -13.68 23.77
C GLU A 620 -13.35 -13.69 23.29
N VAL A 621 -14.22 -13.01 24.03
CA VAL A 621 -15.61 -12.79 23.64
C VAL A 621 -15.75 -11.35 23.18
N GLN A 622 -16.04 -11.14 21.91
CA GLN A 622 -16.28 -9.84 21.32
C GLN A 622 -17.78 -9.55 21.29
N ASN A 623 -18.18 -8.35 21.71
CA ASN A 623 -19.57 -7.90 21.73
C ASN A 623 -19.71 -6.54 21.06
N GLY A 624 -20.64 -6.41 20.11
CA GLY A 624 -20.93 -5.16 19.44
C GLY A 624 -21.70 -5.31 18.13
N PRO A 625 -22.28 -4.21 17.59
CA PRO A 625 -23.02 -4.23 16.34
C PRO A 625 -22.15 -4.51 15.10
N TYR A 626 -20.82 -4.44 15.25
CA TYR A 626 -19.85 -4.71 14.19
C TYR A 626 -18.58 -5.33 14.76
N LEU A 627 -18.12 -6.46 14.18
CA LEU A 627 -17.04 -7.28 14.72
C LEU A 627 -15.87 -7.49 13.73
N GLY A 628 -15.85 -6.73 12.63
CA GLY A 628 -14.79 -6.78 11.61
C GLY A 628 -13.40 -6.37 12.15
N GLU A 629 -12.34 -6.86 11.49
CA GLU A 629 -10.94 -6.51 11.86
C GLU A 629 -10.52 -5.09 11.44
N ASP A 630 -11.33 -4.39 10.68
CA ASP A 630 -11.15 -2.99 10.26
C ASP A 630 -11.59 -1.95 11.31
N ASP A 631 -12.30 -2.38 12.36
CA ASP A 631 -12.60 -1.56 13.54
C ASP A 631 -11.37 -1.29 14.44
N ILE A 632 -10.25 -1.95 14.15
CA ILE A 632 -9.03 -1.95 14.96
C ILE A 632 -8.16 -0.73 14.63
N VAL A 633 -7.91 0.12 15.62
CA VAL A 633 -6.91 1.21 15.54
C VAL A 633 -5.65 0.77 16.29
N ARG A 634 -4.50 0.71 15.61
CA ARG A 634 -3.21 0.26 16.19
C ARG A 634 -2.30 1.45 16.49
N PHE A 635 -1.73 1.49 17.70
CA PHE A 635 -0.87 2.59 18.17
C PHE A 635 0.61 2.22 18.21
N LYS A 636 0.92 0.99 18.62
CA LYS A 636 2.29 0.47 18.67
C LYS A 636 2.27 -0.95 18.15
N ASP A 637 2.68 -1.08 16.89
CA ASP A 637 2.70 -2.35 16.21
C ASP A 637 4.12 -2.85 16.02
N ASP A 638 4.44 -3.94 16.70
CA ASP A 638 5.72 -4.62 16.60
C ASP A 638 5.87 -5.40 15.27
N TYR A 639 4.80 -5.44 14.46
CA TYR A 639 4.73 -6.19 13.20
C TYR A 639 4.34 -5.35 11.98
N GLY A 640 4.51 -4.02 12.05
CA GLY A 640 4.51 -3.13 10.87
C GLY A 640 3.16 -2.84 10.20
N ARG A 641 2.04 -2.94 10.91
CA ARG A 641 0.66 -2.67 10.45
C ARG A 641 0.02 -1.44 11.12
N ALA A 642 0.76 -0.75 11.99
CA ALA A 642 0.41 0.61 12.42
C ALA A 642 0.90 1.62 11.37
N LYS A 643 0.10 2.66 11.14
CA LYS A 643 0.56 3.85 10.43
C LYS A 643 1.29 4.72 11.44
N ASN A 644 2.52 5.12 11.11
CA ASN A 644 3.19 6.19 11.84
C ASN A 644 2.36 7.48 11.80
#